data_AF-A0A316UV44-F1
#
_entry.id   AF-A0A316UV44-F1
#
_cell.length_a   1.000
_cell.length_b   1.000
_cell.length_c   1.000
_cell.angle_alpha   90.00
_cell.angle_beta   90.00
_cell.angle_gamma   90.00
#
_symmetry.space_group_name_H-M   'P 1'
#
loop_
_entity.id
_entity.type
_entity.pdbx_description
1 polymer ?
#
loop_
_entity_poly.entity_id
_entity_poly.type
_entity_poly.pdbx_seq_one_letter_code
_entity_poly.pdbx_strand_id
1 'polypeptide(L)'
;MKVLCVAEKPSIAKSLAGILASDGCSNRPGKDKFCRNYDIKYNLPSHGWVDMTITSVRGHLTELDFPERYRGWRSCDAFELFDAPVEVRISKDGELIAANLKQEARRAQVLMIWTDCDREGEHIGSEVVQQCREVNRRIDVRRARFSSIIASQIHNACRNAGQLDWNAAAAVEARQELDLRVGAALTRLQTLDMQHAFAELQSKVVSYGPCQIPALGFVVDQYERVMNFVPEDFWYILVSDKRQMGGPRGEMATVEFKWRRGHLFDEDIVKILHQRCKDDGEAAVTRVQSKPTKKFKPYPLTTVELQKSASRLLRLAPKRILDVAEALYNRGFLSYPRTETDQYDNAFDFRSLIQKQTSDGQWGSYAQGLLDENYERPRNGKKNDKAHPPIHPTAHANNLSGDEQRVYEYVTRRFLGSCSKDAQGKQTNIDIELGGESFGASGLVVHERNYLDVFTYDKWTGNLLPQYEQGETFRPHSITKKKGSTSAPQLLTEADLVSLMDKNGIGTDATIAEHIAKIISREYVVAKPQGKVTYLLPSTLGQGLVEGYNRIDFEKSLSKPLLRRETEYRMQLICDGARTKEETIEESLTEYRAVFLRARSHIRTLIESVGQRFRGEGGQAGGGGGGGSGGSGGGGGGAGPGPSAGPSRPPQSRNAGGGPSSRARQPSEDDDAGDDDDLSDAPRRPPVRPPITSSGGDGSAPECRCGDGAVQKTVAKDGPNKGRRFWCCSKGQNEGSCGYFDWVVDGEAEATTRPARTSANTAPTRPSTSTASSSRTVNAASGPSRSGSSNAKRCDCNLIAPLRTVSKAGANQGRQFWSCAKENASVRCRFFEWTDEQQDEVVDDFDPTPARRGARDTGGGSVATAKRRAPPAGAREGFDVCFRCGESGHWSADCTNDDGGGGGRRAASSTSRGRGGKTAQGRGRGRGGGRAASTSKRKTTSSTSGRGAKRRKS
;
A
#
# COMPACT_ATOMS: atom_id res chain seq x y z
N MET A 1 36.27 -32.48 -7.98
CA MET A 1 34.81 -32.34 -8.16
C MET A 1 34.54 -31.10 -9.00
N LYS A 2 33.53 -31.13 -9.87
CA LYS A 2 33.16 -30.00 -10.73
C LYS A 2 31.80 -29.40 -10.35
N VAL A 3 31.76 -28.08 -10.22
CA VAL A 3 30.54 -27.30 -9.95
C VAL A 3 30.28 -26.36 -11.12
N LEU A 4 29.07 -26.36 -11.66
CA LEU A 4 28.59 -25.36 -12.61
C LEU A 4 27.85 -24.27 -11.83
N CYS A 5 28.38 -23.05 -11.83
CA CYS A 5 27.76 -21.89 -11.19
C CYS A 5 27.10 -21.00 -12.26
N VAL A 6 25.81 -20.68 -12.13
CA VAL A 6 25.07 -19.91 -13.14
C VAL A 6 24.43 -18.68 -12.53
N ALA A 7 24.87 -17.49 -12.96
CA ALA A 7 24.31 -16.21 -12.54
C ALA A 7 23.33 -15.62 -13.57
N GLU A 8 22.51 -14.67 -13.17
CA GLU A 8 21.46 -14.09 -14.03
C GLU A 8 22.01 -13.26 -15.21
N LYS A 9 23.14 -12.58 -14.99
CA LYS A 9 23.67 -11.53 -15.88
C LYS A 9 25.19 -11.70 -16.03
N PRO A 10 25.80 -11.43 -17.20
CA PRO A 10 27.25 -11.60 -17.41
C PRO A 10 28.12 -10.72 -16.50
N SER A 11 27.60 -9.57 -16.07
CA SER A 11 28.19 -8.70 -15.04
C SER A 11 28.36 -9.44 -13.71
N ILE A 12 27.30 -10.09 -13.22
CA ILE A 12 27.29 -10.82 -11.96
C ILE A 12 28.25 -12.00 -12.02
N ALA A 13 28.22 -12.82 -13.09
CA ALA A 13 29.15 -13.93 -13.26
C ALA A 13 30.63 -13.49 -13.23
N LYS A 14 30.96 -12.36 -13.88
CA LYS A 14 32.30 -11.78 -13.85
C LYS A 14 32.71 -11.34 -12.43
N SER A 15 31.81 -10.68 -11.69
CA SER A 15 32.06 -10.25 -10.32
C SER A 15 32.20 -11.42 -9.35
N LEU A 16 31.36 -12.45 -9.47
CA LEU A 16 31.48 -13.70 -8.70
C LEU A 16 32.81 -14.40 -8.96
N ALA A 17 33.22 -14.50 -10.22
CA ALA A 17 34.52 -15.08 -10.57
C ALA A 17 35.69 -14.27 -10.00
N GLY A 18 35.64 -12.93 -10.07
CA GLY A 18 36.65 -12.05 -9.48
C GLY A 18 36.72 -12.09 -7.95
N ILE A 19 35.65 -12.52 -7.27
CA ILE A 19 35.58 -12.67 -5.81
C ILE A 19 36.00 -14.08 -5.35
N LEU A 20 35.58 -15.12 -6.07
CA LEU A 20 35.79 -16.51 -5.68
C LEU A 20 37.14 -17.08 -6.14
N ALA A 21 37.74 -16.51 -7.19
CA ALA A 21 39.08 -16.86 -7.65
C ALA A 21 40.15 -16.60 -6.57
N SER A 22 40.66 -17.67 -5.95
CA SER A 22 41.75 -17.57 -4.97
C SER A 22 43.12 -17.40 -5.65
N ASP A 23 43.39 -18.23 -6.67
CA ASP A 23 44.67 -18.30 -7.38
C ASP A 23 44.49 -18.00 -8.89
N GLY A 24 43.76 -16.93 -9.20
CA GLY A 24 43.44 -16.52 -10.57
C GLY A 24 42.25 -17.23 -11.21
N CYS A 25 41.95 -16.87 -12.46
CA CYS A 25 40.74 -17.28 -13.18
C CYS A 25 41.03 -17.51 -14.67
N SER A 26 40.63 -18.66 -15.20
CA SER A 26 40.66 -18.94 -16.65
C SER A 26 39.39 -18.41 -17.29
N ASN A 27 39.50 -17.54 -18.29
CA ASN A 27 38.37 -16.87 -18.94
C ASN A 27 38.22 -17.32 -20.40
N ARG A 28 37.49 -18.41 -20.64
CA ARG A 28 37.23 -18.96 -21.99
C ARG A 28 35.90 -18.45 -22.56
N PRO A 29 35.75 -18.38 -23.89
CA PRO A 29 34.46 -18.08 -24.50
C PRO A 29 33.41 -19.14 -24.14
N GLY A 30 32.16 -18.70 -23.95
CA GLY A 30 31.00 -19.57 -24.06
C GLY A 30 30.56 -19.70 -25.53
N LYS A 31 29.35 -20.20 -25.76
CA LYS A 31 28.74 -20.22 -27.11
C LYS A 31 28.03 -18.92 -27.47
N ASP A 32 27.47 -18.22 -26.48
CA ASP A 32 27.02 -16.84 -26.63
C ASP A 32 28.23 -15.88 -26.59
N LYS A 33 28.09 -14.74 -27.26
CA LYS A 33 29.11 -13.68 -27.35
C LYS A 33 29.33 -12.97 -26.02
N PHE A 34 28.31 -12.89 -25.16
CA PHE A 34 28.34 -12.12 -23.92
C PHE A 34 28.53 -13.00 -22.67
N CYS A 35 27.90 -14.18 -22.64
CA CYS A 35 28.00 -15.15 -21.54
C CYS A 35 29.29 -15.98 -21.68
N ARG A 36 30.31 -15.58 -20.90
CA ARG A 36 31.63 -16.25 -20.87
C ARG A 36 31.71 -17.26 -19.73
N ASN A 37 32.60 -18.24 -19.87
CA ASN A 37 32.85 -19.26 -18.86
C ASN A 37 34.15 -18.94 -18.11
N TYR A 38 34.04 -18.77 -16.80
CA TYR A 38 35.12 -18.44 -15.87
C TYR A 38 35.45 -19.67 -15.03
N ASP A 39 36.52 -20.39 -15.36
CA ASP A 39 36.95 -21.55 -14.58
C ASP A 39 37.93 -21.12 -13.47
N ILE A 40 37.60 -21.49 -12.23
CA ILE A 40 38.37 -21.20 -11.02
C ILE A 40 38.56 -22.47 -10.17
N LYS A 41 39.50 -22.43 -9.24
CA LYS A 41 39.54 -23.37 -8.10
C LYS A 41 39.03 -22.68 -6.85
N TYR A 42 38.24 -23.40 -6.06
CA TYR A 42 37.67 -22.90 -4.81
C TYR A 42 37.67 -24.00 -3.73
N ASN A 43 37.85 -23.62 -2.47
CA ASN A 43 37.86 -24.55 -1.35
C ASN A 43 36.51 -24.53 -0.60
N LEU A 44 35.73 -25.61 -0.75
CA LEU A 44 34.45 -25.80 -0.06
C LEU A 44 34.67 -26.54 1.27
N PRO A 45 34.15 -26.04 2.41
CA PRO A 45 34.38 -26.65 3.73
C PRO A 45 34.03 -28.14 3.85
N SER A 46 33.07 -28.62 3.06
CA SER A 46 32.58 -30.00 3.05
C SER A 46 33.18 -30.89 1.95
N HIS A 47 33.95 -30.34 1.00
CA HIS A 47 34.42 -31.06 -0.19
C HIS A 47 35.91 -30.80 -0.53
N GLY A 48 36.58 -29.89 0.18
CA GLY A 48 37.93 -29.44 -0.14
C GLY A 48 37.99 -28.64 -1.44
N TRP A 49 39.10 -28.76 -2.16
CA TRP A 49 39.30 -28.08 -3.45
C TRP A 49 38.42 -28.66 -4.56
N VAL A 50 37.60 -27.80 -5.16
CA VAL A 50 36.74 -28.11 -6.30
C VAL A 50 37.05 -27.18 -7.48
N ASP A 51 36.85 -27.67 -8.69
CA ASP A 51 36.87 -26.84 -9.89
C ASP A 51 35.46 -26.24 -10.08
N MET A 52 35.35 -24.92 -10.21
CA MET A 52 34.07 -24.26 -10.52
C MET A 52 34.13 -23.60 -11.88
N THR A 53 33.13 -23.84 -12.72
CA THR A 53 32.87 -23.06 -13.94
C THR A 53 31.74 -22.09 -13.66
N ILE A 54 32.04 -20.80 -13.59
CA ILE A 54 31.05 -19.73 -13.42
C ILE A 54 30.65 -19.20 -14.80
N THR A 55 29.36 -19.16 -15.10
CA THR A 55 28.77 -18.63 -16.34
C THR A 55 27.50 -17.82 -16.00
N SER A 56 26.86 -17.24 -17.02
CA SER A 56 25.60 -16.52 -16.86
C SER A 56 24.52 -16.91 -17.87
N VAL A 57 23.29 -16.47 -17.58
CA VAL A 57 22.22 -16.22 -18.57
C VAL A 57 22.14 -14.71 -18.88
N ARG A 58 21.01 -14.23 -19.41
CA ARG A 58 20.74 -12.80 -19.70
C ARG A 58 19.34 -12.38 -19.23
N GLY A 59 18.98 -12.73 -17.99
CA GLY A 59 17.59 -12.87 -17.58
C GLY A 59 17.00 -14.21 -18.05
N HIS A 60 15.69 -14.27 -18.28
CA HIS A 60 14.99 -15.49 -18.70
C HIS A 60 15.61 -16.16 -19.94
N LEU A 61 15.70 -17.49 -19.86
CA LEU A 61 16.07 -18.36 -20.98
C LEU A 61 14.88 -18.71 -21.88
N THR A 62 13.66 -18.63 -21.34
CA THR A 62 12.46 -19.13 -22.01
C THR A 62 11.41 -18.05 -22.26
N GLU A 63 10.51 -18.36 -23.18
CA GLU A 63 9.29 -17.61 -23.47
C GLU A 63 8.10 -18.56 -23.30
N LEU A 64 7.08 -18.12 -22.55
CA LEU A 64 5.76 -18.76 -22.53
C LEU A 64 4.88 -18.14 -23.63
N ASP A 65 4.36 -18.96 -24.52
CA ASP A 65 3.51 -18.55 -25.65
C ASP A 65 2.50 -19.67 -25.95
N PHE A 66 1.47 -19.41 -26.76
CA PHE A 66 0.61 -20.48 -27.29
C PHE A 66 1.29 -21.20 -28.47
N PRO A 67 0.89 -22.43 -28.84
CA PRO A 67 1.26 -23.05 -30.11
C PRO A 67 0.90 -22.22 -31.33
N GLU A 68 1.60 -22.44 -32.44
CA GLU A 68 1.46 -21.67 -33.70
C GLU A 68 0.01 -21.48 -34.15
N ARG A 69 -0.83 -22.53 -34.05
CA ARG A 69 -2.25 -22.50 -34.43
C ARG A 69 -3.08 -21.43 -33.69
N TYR A 70 -2.64 -21.00 -32.52
CA TYR A 70 -3.28 -19.97 -31.70
C TYR A 70 -2.57 -18.60 -31.76
N ARG A 71 -1.35 -18.51 -32.30
CA ARG A 71 -0.56 -17.25 -32.29
C ARG A 71 -1.17 -16.16 -33.18
N GLY A 72 -1.83 -16.54 -34.27
CA GLY A 72 -2.50 -15.62 -35.18
C GLY A 72 -3.66 -14.85 -34.54
N TRP A 73 -3.72 -13.54 -34.74
CA TRP A 73 -4.78 -12.66 -34.18
C TRP A 73 -6.21 -13.11 -34.51
N ARG A 74 -6.39 -13.81 -35.64
CA ARG A 74 -7.69 -14.31 -36.14
C ARG A 74 -7.66 -15.83 -36.41
N SER A 75 -6.74 -16.60 -35.78
CA SER A 75 -6.59 -18.05 -36.04
C SER A 75 -7.41 -18.95 -35.10
N CYS A 76 -8.07 -18.37 -34.09
CA CYS A 76 -8.99 -19.02 -33.15
C CYS A 76 -9.99 -17.96 -32.62
N ASP A 77 -11.06 -18.38 -31.96
CA ASP A 77 -11.84 -17.46 -31.12
C ASP A 77 -11.01 -17.01 -29.90
N ALA A 78 -11.24 -15.80 -29.42
CA ALA A 78 -10.47 -15.27 -28.28
C ALA A 78 -10.78 -15.99 -26.94
N PHE A 79 -11.92 -16.69 -26.83
CA PHE A 79 -12.25 -17.51 -25.67
C PHE A 79 -11.44 -18.81 -25.62
N GLU A 80 -11.05 -19.39 -26.76
CA GLU A 80 -10.24 -20.61 -26.79
C GLU A 80 -8.90 -20.46 -26.05
N LEU A 81 -8.37 -19.24 -25.93
CA LEU A 81 -7.10 -18.96 -25.26
C LEU A 81 -7.13 -19.19 -23.73
N PHE A 82 -8.32 -19.30 -23.12
CA PHE A 82 -8.44 -19.75 -21.73
C PHE A 82 -8.06 -21.23 -21.56
N ASP A 83 -8.29 -22.06 -22.58
CA ASP A 83 -8.19 -23.52 -22.53
C ASP A 83 -7.10 -24.08 -23.48
N ALA A 84 -6.60 -23.26 -24.40
CA ALA A 84 -5.50 -23.61 -25.28
C ALA A 84 -4.25 -24.06 -24.49
N PRO A 85 -3.54 -25.12 -24.91
CA PRO A 85 -2.25 -25.44 -24.32
C PRO A 85 -1.26 -24.29 -24.50
N VAL A 86 -0.30 -24.17 -23.58
CA VAL A 86 0.83 -23.22 -23.66
C VAL A 86 2.14 -23.98 -23.84
N GLU A 87 3.07 -23.36 -24.56
CA GLU A 87 4.41 -23.88 -24.88
C GLU A 87 5.46 -23.00 -24.20
N VAL A 88 6.32 -23.62 -23.39
CA VAL A 88 7.57 -22.99 -22.92
C VAL A 88 8.65 -23.31 -23.96
N ARG A 89 9.11 -22.30 -24.69
CA ARG A 89 10.22 -22.43 -25.67
C ARG A 89 11.47 -21.71 -25.16
N ILE A 90 12.65 -22.16 -25.58
CA ILE A 90 13.88 -21.37 -25.39
C ILE A 90 13.77 -20.12 -26.28
N SER A 91 14.10 -18.94 -25.76
CA SER A 91 14.12 -17.71 -26.55
C SER A 91 15.26 -17.74 -27.58
N LYS A 92 15.12 -17.00 -28.69
CA LYS A 92 16.18 -16.94 -29.74
C LYS A 92 17.52 -16.46 -29.19
N ASP A 93 17.49 -15.52 -28.24
CA ASP A 93 18.65 -15.03 -27.50
C ASP A 93 19.19 -16.04 -26.46
N GLY A 94 18.35 -17.00 -26.04
CA GLY A 94 18.66 -18.06 -25.09
C GLY A 94 19.28 -19.32 -25.71
N GLU A 95 19.08 -19.61 -27.01
CA GLU A 95 19.53 -20.85 -27.66
C GLU A 95 21.02 -21.18 -27.43
N LEU A 96 21.91 -20.22 -27.70
CA LEU A 96 23.36 -20.39 -27.51
C LEU A 96 23.74 -20.51 -26.03
N ILE A 97 22.99 -19.86 -25.14
CA ILE A 97 23.21 -19.93 -23.69
C ILE A 97 22.79 -21.31 -23.17
N ALA A 98 21.61 -21.80 -23.53
CA ALA A 98 21.14 -23.14 -23.20
C ALA A 98 22.09 -24.21 -23.77
N ALA A 99 22.61 -24.03 -24.99
CA ALA A 99 23.62 -24.91 -25.58
C ALA A 99 24.98 -24.85 -24.85
N ASN A 100 25.31 -23.76 -24.15
CA ASN A 100 26.48 -23.65 -23.27
C ASN A 100 26.22 -24.36 -21.93
N LEU A 101 25.09 -24.09 -21.28
CA LEU A 101 24.66 -24.75 -20.04
C LEU A 101 24.63 -26.29 -20.20
N LYS A 102 24.04 -26.79 -21.31
CA LYS A 102 24.02 -28.21 -21.68
C LYS A 102 25.40 -28.79 -21.99
N GLN A 103 26.40 -27.97 -22.31
CA GLN A 103 27.77 -28.45 -22.50
C GLN A 103 28.47 -28.65 -21.16
N GLU A 104 28.38 -27.67 -20.26
CA GLU A 104 29.08 -27.70 -18.98
C GLU A 104 28.42 -28.66 -17.97
N ALA A 105 27.07 -28.72 -17.95
CA ALA A 105 26.31 -29.59 -17.05
C ALA A 105 26.60 -31.10 -17.23
N ARG A 106 27.04 -31.53 -18.44
CA ARG A 106 27.47 -32.91 -18.73
C ARG A 106 28.66 -33.39 -17.89
N ARG A 107 29.46 -32.47 -17.35
CA ARG A 107 30.69 -32.77 -16.59
C ARG A 107 30.67 -32.28 -15.14
N ALA A 108 29.62 -31.53 -14.75
CA ALA A 108 29.39 -31.07 -13.39
C ALA A 108 28.71 -32.13 -12.52
N GLN A 109 28.99 -32.11 -11.22
CA GLN A 109 28.29 -32.92 -10.20
C GLN A 109 27.23 -32.09 -9.47
N VAL A 110 27.50 -30.79 -9.30
CA VAL A 110 26.57 -29.81 -8.71
C VAL A 110 26.33 -28.68 -9.72
N LEU A 111 25.08 -28.24 -9.83
CA LEU A 111 24.64 -26.97 -10.38
C LEU A 111 24.33 -26.03 -9.22
N MET A 112 25.02 -24.89 -9.14
CA MET A 112 24.79 -23.85 -8.14
C MET A 112 24.19 -22.61 -8.81
N ILE A 113 22.96 -22.27 -8.43
CA ILE A 113 22.22 -21.12 -8.93
C ILE A 113 22.63 -19.86 -8.16
N TRP A 114 22.98 -18.83 -8.93
CA TRP A 114 23.48 -17.51 -8.53
C TRP A 114 22.70 -16.37 -9.21
N THR A 115 21.43 -16.60 -9.53
CA THR A 115 20.49 -15.55 -9.97
C THR A 115 20.28 -14.52 -8.85
N ASP A 116 19.68 -13.37 -9.15
CA ASP A 116 19.27 -12.45 -8.09
C ASP A 116 18.23 -13.14 -7.17
N CYS A 117 18.09 -12.70 -5.92
CA CYS A 117 17.37 -13.48 -4.88
C CYS A 117 15.92 -13.01 -4.64
N ASP A 118 15.21 -12.68 -5.71
CA ASP A 118 13.76 -12.45 -5.76
C ASP A 118 13.04 -13.65 -6.42
N ARG A 119 11.72 -13.56 -6.61
CA ARG A 119 10.95 -14.67 -7.21
C ARG A 119 11.31 -14.92 -8.67
N GLU A 120 11.49 -13.86 -9.46
CA GLU A 120 11.90 -13.98 -10.87
C GLU A 120 13.28 -14.66 -10.97
N GLY A 121 14.22 -14.35 -10.07
CA GLY A 121 15.50 -15.04 -9.97
C GLY A 121 15.42 -16.51 -9.55
N GLU A 122 14.47 -16.92 -8.69
CA GLU A 122 14.21 -18.35 -8.43
C GLU A 122 13.62 -19.06 -9.67
N HIS A 123 12.76 -18.39 -10.43
CA HIS A 123 12.19 -18.91 -11.68
C HIS A 123 13.23 -19.04 -12.80
N ILE A 124 14.09 -18.04 -13.03
CA ILE A 124 15.25 -18.14 -13.93
C ILE A 124 16.19 -19.28 -13.47
N GLY A 125 16.26 -19.52 -12.15
CA GLY A 125 16.89 -20.70 -11.58
C GLY A 125 16.23 -22.02 -12.01
N SER A 126 14.90 -22.09 -12.08
CA SER A 126 14.17 -23.29 -12.52
C SER A 126 14.41 -23.59 -14.01
N GLU A 127 14.41 -22.57 -14.88
CA GLU A 127 14.77 -22.68 -16.30
C GLU A 127 16.17 -23.27 -16.48
N VAL A 128 17.17 -22.71 -15.78
CA VAL A 128 18.57 -23.18 -15.83
C VAL A 128 18.66 -24.65 -15.39
N VAL A 129 17.94 -25.03 -14.34
CA VAL A 129 17.89 -26.42 -13.85
C VAL A 129 17.24 -27.35 -14.87
N GLN A 130 16.15 -26.94 -15.54
CA GLN A 130 15.52 -27.71 -16.62
C GLN A 130 16.53 -27.97 -17.75
N GLN A 131 17.15 -26.92 -18.27
CA GLN A 131 18.11 -27.01 -19.37
C GLN A 131 19.33 -27.88 -19.01
N CYS A 132 19.81 -27.85 -17.76
CA CYS A 132 20.90 -28.72 -17.30
C CYS A 132 20.46 -30.18 -17.09
N ARG A 133 19.24 -30.43 -16.59
CA ARG A 133 18.72 -31.77 -16.31
C ARG A 133 18.38 -32.58 -17.57
N GLU A 134 18.11 -31.94 -18.70
CA GLU A 134 17.99 -32.63 -20.01
C GLU A 134 19.22 -33.52 -20.30
N VAL A 135 20.43 -33.01 -20.04
CA VAL A 135 21.70 -33.72 -20.30
C VAL A 135 22.28 -34.42 -19.07
N ASN A 136 21.89 -34.02 -17.87
CA ASN A 136 22.38 -34.59 -16.61
C ASN A 136 21.25 -34.63 -15.56
N ARG A 137 20.36 -35.62 -15.67
CA ARG A 137 19.19 -35.81 -14.77
C ARG A 137 19.56 -36.00 -13.29
N ARG A 138 20.82 -36.32 -12.97
CA ARG A 138 21.31 -36.61 -11.61
C ARG A 138 22.17 -35.48 -11.00
N ILE A 139 22.24 -34.31 -11.64
CA ILE A 139 22.98 -33.17 -11.09
C ILE A 139 22.33 -32.67 -9.79
N ASP A 140 23.11 -32.54 -8.72
CA ASP A 140 22.65 -31.92 -7.47
C ASP A 140 22.42 -30.42 -7.70
N VAL A 141 21.36 -29.85 -7.13
CA VAL A 141 20.93 -28.48 -7.39
C VAL A 141 20.99 -27.69 -6.10
N ARG A 142 21.84 -26.66 -6.10
CA ARG A 142 22.09 -25.77 -4.96
C ARG A 142 21.75 -24.34 -5.31
N ARG A 143 21.36 -23.57 -4.29
CA ARG A 143 21.01 -22.16 -4.40
C ARG A 143 21.88 -21.32 -3.47
N ALA A 144 22.75 -20.51 -4.05
CA ALA A 144 23.46 -19.47 -3.30
C ALA A 144 22.50 -18.29 -3.09
N ARG A 145 22.28 -17.89 -1.83
CA ARG A 145 21.44 -16.72 -1.47
C ARG A 145 22.32 -15.58 -0.96
N PHE A 146 22.15 -14.39 -1.53
CA PHE A 146 22.96 -13.20 -1.27
C PHE A 146 22.12 -11.93 -1.54
N SER A 147 22.45 -10.83 -0.85
CA SER A 147 21.73 -9.54 -1.00
C SER A 147 22.63 -8.40 -1.46
N SER A 148 23.92 -8.66 -1.69
CA SER A 148 24.89 -7.73 -2.23
C SER A 148 26.11 -8.47 -2.79
N ILE A 149 26.75 -7.89 -3.81
CA ILE A 149 27.94 -8.45 -4.46
C ILE A 149 29.21 -8.03 -3.68
N ILE A 150 29.31 -8.47 -2.41
CA ILE A 150 30.45 -8.22 -1.52
C ILE A 150 31.15 -9.54 -1.19
N ALA A 151 32.48 -9.57 -1.20
CA ALA A 151 33.27 -10.80 -0.98
C ALA A 151 32.85 -11.63 0.25
N SER A 152 32.58 -10.99 1.39
CA SER A 152 32.12 -11.69 2.61
C SER A 152 30.76 -12.38 2.43
N GLN A 153 29.78 -11.73 1.79
CA GLN A 153 28.48 -12.33 1.51
C GLN A 153 28.57 -13.42 0.45
N ILE A 154 29.34 -13.21 -0.63
CA ILE A 154 29.50 -14.19 -1.71
C ILE A 154 30.23 -15.45 -1.21
N HIS A 155 31.30 -15.33 -0.42
CA HIS A 155 31.92 -16.50 0.21
C HIS A 155 30.96 -17.23 1.16
N ASN A 156 30.12 -16.50 1.92
CA ASN A 156 29.12 -17.10 2.78
C ASN A 156 28.04 -17.85 1.99
N ALA A 157 27.50 -17.24 0.93
CA ALA A 157 26.49 -17.82 0.05
C ALA A 157 26.98 -19.09 -0.66
N CYS A 158 28.25 -19.10 -1.09
CA CYS A 158 28.88 -20.28 -1.71
C CYS A 158 29.07 -21.44 -0.72
N ARG A 159 29.43 -21.14 0.54
CA ARG A 159 29.67 -22.15 1.59
C ARG A 159 28.37 -22.72 2.17
N ASN A 160 27.31 -21.91 2.21
CA ASN A 160 26.02 -22.24 2.83
C ASN A 160 24.88 -22.33 1.78
N ALA A 161 25.18 -22.84 0.59
CA ALA A 161 24.22 -22.93 -0.51
C ALA A 161 23.07 -23.93 -0.20
N GLY A 162 21.84 -23.41 -0.15
CA GLY A 162 20.62 -24.15 0.17
C GLY A 162 19.98 -24.81 -1.07
N GLN A 163 18.65 -24.96 -1.03
CA GLN A 163 17.84 -25.43 -2.16
C GLN A 163 17.17 -24.26 -2.90
N LEU A 164 16.85 -24.48 -4.18
CA LEU A 164 16.03 -23.58 -4.99
C LEU A 164 14.59 -23.56 -4.47
N ASP A 165 13.95 -22.40 -4.51
CA ASP A 165 12.57 -22.20 -4.07
C ASP A 165 11.56 -22.52 -5.18
N TRP A 166 11.17 -23.78 -5.27
CA TRP A 166 10.23 -24.26 -6.28
C TRP A 166 8.83 -23.64 -6.13
N ASN A 167 8.45 -23.20 -4.92
CA ASN A 167 7.19 -22.50 -4.67
C ASN A 167 7.23 -21.07 -5.22
N ALA A 168 8.32 -20.33 -4.98
CA ALA A 168 8.51 -19.00 -5.56
C ALA A 168 8.55 -19.05 -7.10
N ALA A 169 9.24 -20.04 -7.67
CA ALA A 169 9.25 -20.26 -9.13
C ALA A 169 7.85 -20.59 -9.67
N ALA A 170 7.11 -21.50 -9.03
CA ALA A 170 5.75 -21.86 -9.44
C ALA A 170 4.75 -20.69 -9.35
N ALA A 171 4.96 -19.75 -8.41
CA ALA A 171 4.16 -18.53 -8.32
C ALA A 171 4.42 -17.57 -9.49
N VAL A 172 5.66 -17.48 -9.98
CA VAL A 172 5.99 -16.72 -11.19
C VAL A 172 5.40 -17.39 -12.43
N GLU A 173 5.53 -18.71 -12.57
CA GLU A 173 4.91 -19.48 -13.65
C GLU A 173 3.40 -19.26 -13.70
N ALA A 174 2.71 -19.34 -12.54
CA ALA A 174 1.27 -19.07 -12.42
C ALA A 174 0.91 -17.64 -12.85
N ARG A 175 1.70 -16.64 -12.42
CA ARG A 175 1.52 -15.23 -12.79
C ARG A 175 1.70 -15.03 -14.29
N GLN A 176 2.77 -15.59 -14.88
CA GLN A 176 3.05 -15.48 -16.32
C GLN A 176 1.95 -16.13 -17.17
N GLU A 177 1.46 -17.31 -16.79
CA GLU A 177 0.40 -18.00 -17.54
C GLU A 177 -0.95 -17.25 -17.46
N LEU A 178 -1.31 -16.72 -16.28
CA LEU A 178 -2.53 -15.90 -16.14
C LEU A 178 -2.42 -14.56 -16.89
N ASP A 179 -1.28 -13.85 -16.76
CA ASP A 179 -1.04 -12.59 -17.47
C ASP A 179 -1.05 -12.81 -19.01
N LEU A 180 -0.55 -13.97 -19.49
CA LEU A 180 -0.62 -14.37 -20.90
C LEU A 180 -2.06 -14.69 -21.35
N ARG A 181 -2.75 -15.61 -20.68
CA ARG A 181 -4.10 -16.09 -21.09
C ARG A 181 -5.13 -14.97 -21.06
N VAL A 182 -5.27 -14.31 -19.92
CA VAL A 182 -6.24 -13.24 -19.70
C VAL A 182 -5.87 -12.00 -20.52
N GLY A 183 -4.58 -11.68 -20.59
CA GLY A 183 -4.06 -10.59 -21.40
C GLY A 183 -4.35 -10.79 -22.89
N ALA A 184 -4.06 -11.96 -23.45
CA ALA A 184 -4.27 -12.26 -24.86
C ALA A 184 -5.76 -12.33 -25.24
N ALA A 185 -6.59 -13.03 -24.45
CA ALA A 185 -8.03 -13.15 -24.71
C ALA A 185 -8.73 -11.78 -24.75
N LEU A 186 -8.61 -11.00 -23.67
CA LEU A 186 -9.27 -9.69 -23.59
C LEU A 186 -8.64 -8.65 -24.52
N THR A 187 -7.33 -8.72 -24.80
CA THR A 187 -6.69 -7.87 -25.83
C THR A 187 -7.25 -8.17 -27.22
N ARG A 188 -7.39 -9.45 -27.61
CA ARG A 188 -7.92 -9.80 -28.94
C ARG A 188 -9.36 -9.35 -29.10
N LEU A 189 -10.22 -9.61 -28.11
CA LEU A 189 -11.60 -9.13 -28.09
C LEU A 189 -11.64 -7.61 -28.35
N GLN A 190 -11.13 -6.80 -27.40
CA GLN A 190 -11.29 -5.35 -27.53
C GLN A 190 -10.49 -4.75 -28.71
N THR A 191 -9.34 -5.31 -29.09
CA THR A 191 -8.58 -4.78 -30.24
C THR A 191 -9.30 -5.03 -31.56
N LEU A 192 -9.79 -6.25 -31.81
CA LEU A 192 -10.40 -6.59 -33.09
C LEU A 192 -11.73 -5.83 -33.29
N ASP A 193 -12.54 -5.72 -32.24
CA ASP A 193 -13.78 -4.95 -32.28
C ASP A 193 -13.53 -3.43 -32.41
N MET A 194 -12.55 -2.87 -31.68
CA MET A 194 -12.22 -1.44 -31.78
C MET A 194 -11.56 -1.05 -33.12
N GLN A 195 -10.75 -1.92 -33.71
CA GLN A 195 -10.15 -1.69 -35.04
C GLN A 195 -11.20 -1.65 -36.15
N HIS A 196 -12.29 -2.40 -36.02
CA HIS A 196 -13.43 -2.35 -36.93
C HIS A 196 -14.31 -1.10 -36.70
N ALA A 197 -14.34 -0.56 -35.49
CA ALA A 197 -15.17 0.59 -35.12
C ALA A 197 -14.51 1.97 -35.34
N PHE A 198 -13.17 2.08 -35.24
CA PHE A 198 -12.45 3.37 -35.22
C PHE A 198 -11.21 3.36 -36.12
N ALA A 199 -11.16 4.29 -37.07
CA ALA A 199 -10.06 4.42 -38.03
C ALA A 199 -8.73 4.76 -37.33
N GLU A 200 -8.80 5.57 -36.27
CA GLU A 200 -7.71 6.00 -35.40
C GLU A 200 -7.04 4.84 -34.65
N LEU A 201 -7.73 3.69 -34.55
CA LEU A 201 -7.27 2.50 -33.86
C LEU A 201 -6.88 1.35 -34.79
N GLN A 202 -7.14 1.42 -36.10
CA GLN A 202 -6.89 0.32 -37.07
C GLN A 202 -5.46 -0.25 -37.02
N SER A 203 -4.45 0.59 -36.75
CA SER A 203 -3.04 0.20 -36.62
C SER A 203 -2.55 0.01 -35.18
N LYS A 204 -3.42 0.27 -34.17
CA LYS A 204 -3.07 0.22 -32.74
C LYS A 204 -3.54 -1.07 -32.08
N VAL A 205 -2.78 -1.54 -31.10
CA VAL A 205 -3.17 -2.65 -30.22
C VAL A 205 -3.78 -2.10 -28.93
N VAL A 206 -5.07 -2.35 -28.74
CA VAL A 206 -5.81 -1.98 -27.52
C VAL A 206 -5.61 -3.11 -26.50
N SER A 207 -4.48 -3.09 -25.78
CA SER A 207 -4.12 -4.16 -24.84
C SER A 207 -4.91 -4.12 -23.53
N TYR A 208 -5.46 -5.26 -23.11
CA TYR A 208 -5.89 -5.52 -21.75
C TYR A 208 -4.71 -6.04 -20.92
N GLY A 209 -4.74 -5.83 -19.61
CA GLY A 209 -3.83 -6.49 -18.67
C GLY A 209 -4.42 -6.48 -17.25
N PRO A 210 -4.40 -7.60 -16.50
CA PRO A 210 -5.01 -7.72 -15.17
C PRO A 210 -4.65 -6.62 -14.16
N CYS A 211 -3.40 -6.15 -14.14
CA CYS A 211 -2.97 -5.00 -13.33
C CYS A 211 -2.96 -3.67 -14.11
N GLN A 212 -3.00 -3.72 -15.44
CA GLN A 212 -2.91 -2.55 -16.31
C GLN A 212 -4.21 -1.71 -16.26
N ILE A 213 -5.37 -2.35 -16.27
CA ILE A 213 -6.67 -1.63 -16.23
C ILE A 213 -6.96 -1.02 -14.85
N PRO A 214 -6.71 -1.69 -13.71
CA PRO A 214 -6.80 -1.03 -12.40
C PRO A 214 -5.83 0.14 -12.20
N ALA A 215 -4.59 0.04 -12.72
CA ALA A 215 -3.64 1.15 -12.65
C ALA A 215 -4.09 2.37 -13.49
N LEU A 216 -4.73 2.13 -14.63
CA LEU A 216 -5.41 3.17 -15.42
C LEU A 216 -6.64 3.72 -14.68
N GLY A 217 -7.43 2.86 -14.03
CA GLY A 217 -8.60 3.23 -13.24
C GLY A 217 -8.30 4.29 -12.19
N PHE A 218 -7.22 4.14 -11.42
CA PHE A 218 -6.78 5.19 -10.48
C PHE A 218 -6.52 6.55 -11.13
N VAL A 219 -5.98 6.58 -12.36
CA VAL A 219 -5.70 7.82 -13.10
C VAL A 219 -6.98 8.45 -13.65
N VAL A 220 -7.92 7.63 -14.16
CA VAL A 220 -9.22 8.11 -14.65
C VAL A 220 -10.09 8.62 -13.51
N ASP A 221 -10.28 7.82 -12.45
CA ASP A 221 -11.09 8.21 -11.28
C ASP A 221 -10.57 9.52 -10.66
N GLN A 222 -9.25 9.70 -10.54
CA GLN A 222 -8.69 10.95 -10.02
C GLN A 222 -8.83 12.11 -11.02
N TYR A 223 -8.71 11.88 -12.33
CA TYR A 223 -8.93 12.91 -13.35
C TYR A 223 -10.38 13.40 -13.33
N GLU A 224 -11.37 12.50 -13.27
CA GLU A 224 -12.78 12.88 -13.21
C GLU A 224 -13.13 13.60 -11.90
N ARG A 225 -12.50 13.22 -10.77
CA ARG A 225 -12.58 13.98 -9.50
C ARG A 225 -12.01 15.40 -9.57
N VAL A 226 -11.08 15.68 -10.48
CA VAL A 226 -10.56 17.04 -10.71
C VAL A 226 -11.48 17.83 -11.65
N MET A 227 -11.95 17.19 -12.73
CA MET A 227 -12.78 17.85 -13.75
C MET A 227 -14.22 18.14 -13.27
N ASN A 228 -14.78 17.25 -12.45
CA ASN A 228 -16.14 17.38 -11.90
C ASN A 228 -16.19 18.14 -10.57
N PHE A 229 -15.08 18.73 -10.13
CA PHE A 229 -15.01 19.47 -8.86
C PHE A 229 -15.64 20.86 -9.00
N VAL A 230 -16.67 21.12 -8.21
CA VAL A 230 -17.29 22.46 -8.08
C VAL A 230 -16.69 23.17 -6.86
N PRO A 231 -16.01 24.32 -7.02
CA PRO A 231 -15.48 25.09 -5.90
C PRO A 231 -16.60 25.72 -5.06
N GLU A 232 -16.59 25.43 -3.77
CA GLU A 232 -17.46 26.05 -2.77
C GLU A 232 -16.71 27.16 -2.02
N ASP A 233 -17.33 28.32 -1.88
CA ASP A 233 -16.79 29.43 -1.10
C ASP A 233 -16.92 29.18 0.41
N PHE A 234 -15.90 29.56 1.17
CA PHE A 234 -15.90 29.46 2.63
C PHE A 234 -15.34 30.71 3.30
N TRP A 235 -15.71 30.92 4.56
CA TRP A 235 -15.26 32.05 5.36
C TRP A 235 -14.70 31.59 6.70
N TYR A 236 -13.68 32.29 7.17
CA TYR A 236 -13.05 32.05 8.46
C TYR A 236 -12.63 33.35 9.12
N ILE A 237 -12.62 33.34 10.45
CA ILE A 237 -12.11 34.45 11.24
C ILE A 237 -10.60 34.23 11.46
N LEU A 238 -9.81 35.28 11.34
CA LEU A 238 -8.39 35.28 11.66
C LEU A 238 -8.09 36.45 12.59
N VAL A 239 -7.62 36.11 13.79
CA VAL A 239 -7.14 37.06 14.79
C VAL A 239 -5.63 37.17 14.63
N SER A 240 -5.09 38.39 14.58
CA SER A 240 -3.65 38.63 14.61
C SER A 240 -3.25 39.56 15.75
N ASP A 241 -2.10 39.28 16.34
CA ASP A 241 -1.48 40.10 17.38
C ASP A 241 -0.07 40.56 16.94
N LYS A 242 0.42 41.64 17.52
CA LYS A 242 1.78 42.17 17.31
C LYS A 242 2.46 42.41 18.65
N ARG A 243 3.41 41.53 18.99
CA ARG A 243 4.11 41.53 20.29
C ARG A 243 5.62 41.50 20.09
N GLN A 244 6.38 42.14 20.98
CA GLN A 244 7.85 42.09 20.95
C GLN A 244 8.34 40.68 21.28
N MET A 245 9.39 40.25 20.60
CA MET A 245 10.15 39.05 20.95
C MET A 245 11.05 39.32 22.15
N GLY A 246 11.05 38.43 23.15
CA GLY A 246 11.86 38.51 24.37
C GLY A 246 13.35 38.24 24.14
N GLY A 247 14.00 39.02 23.28
CA GLY A 247 15.42 38.93 22.93
C GLY A 247 16.05 40.31 22.73
N PRO A 248 17.40 40.40 22.68
CA PRO A 248 18.16 41.65 22.83
C PRO A 248 18.05 42.67 21.68
N ARG A 249 17.11 42.47 20.74
CA ARG A 249 16.79 43.42 19.66
C ARG A 249 15.32 43.89 19.64
N GLY A 250 14.46 43.36 20.52
CA GLY A 250 13.06 43.79 20.64
C GLY A 250 12.22 43.65 19.37
N GLU A 251 12.59 42.74 18.46
CA GLU A 251 11.95 42.61 17.14
C GLU A 251 10.45 42.30 17.27
N MET A 252 9.61 43.05 16.55
CA MET A 252 8.15 42.87 16.55
C MET A 252 7.74 41.65 15.73
N ALA A 253 7.19 40.62 16.38
CA ALA A 253 6.59 39.49 15.71
C ALA A 253 5.08 39.71 15.53
N THR A 254 4.56 39.30 14.37
CA THR A 254 3.10 39.17 14.16
C THR A 254 2.71 37.71 14.37
N VAL A 255 1.72 37.46 15.23
CA VAL A 255 1.20 36.13 15.55
C VAL A 255 -0.19 35.98 14.95
N GLU A 256 -0.38 34.99 14.06
CA GLU A 256 -1.69 34.63 13.53
C GLU A 256 -2.32 33.49 14.36
N PHE A 257 -3.46 33.77 15.00
CA PHE A 257 -4.25 32.80 15.73
C PHE A 257 -5.38 32.27 14.84
N LYS A 258 -5.30 30.98 14.49
CA LYS A 258 -6.25 30.33 13.57
C LYS A 258 -7.49 29.86 14.31
N TRP A 259 -8.66 30.15 13.77
CA TRP A 259 -9.95 29.80 14.36
C TRP A 259 -10.10 28.28 14.54
N ARG A 260 -10.55 27.85 15.73
CA ARG A 260 -10.66 26.43 16.08
C ARG A 260 -11.81 25.71 15.38
N ARG A 261 -12.80 26.43 14.85
CA ARG A 261 -13.81 25.88 13.93
C ARG A 261 -13.27 25.62 12.51
N GLY A 262 -12.10 26.14 12.17
CA GLY A 262 -11.56 26.07 10.81
C GLY A 262 -12.19 27.12 9.90
N HIS A 263 -13.28 26.75 9.22
CA HIS A 263 -14.06 27.60 8.30
C HIS A 263 -15.53 27.14 8.27
N LEU A 264 -16.43 28.00 7.78
CA LEU A 264 -17.82 27.67 7.49
C LEU A 264 -18.19 28.11 6.07
N PHE A 265 -19.18 27.45 5.48
CA PHE A 265 -19.71 27.72 4.12
C PHE A 265 -20.89 28.70 4.10
N ASP A 266 -21.27 29.22 5.28
CA ASP A 266 -22.28 30.25 5.45
C ASP A 266 -21.60 31.58 5.81
N GLU A 267 -21.74 32.60 4.96
CA GLU A 267 -21.12 33.90 5.23
C GLU A 267 -21.80 34.66 6.38
N ASP A 268 -23.11 34.53 6.55
CA ASP A 268 -23.90 35.33 7.50
C ASP A 268 -23.70 34.84 8.94
N ILE A 269 -23.62 33.53 9.15
CA ILE A 269 -23.15 32.94 10.42
C ILE A 269 -21.73 33.45 10.73
N VAL A 270 -20.82 33.51 9.76
CA VAL A 270 -19.47 34.04 9.98
C VAL A 270 -19.46 35.55 10.19
N LYS A 271 -20.36 36.34 9.58
CA LYS A 271 -20.55 37.77 9.88
C LYS A 271 -20.98 37.96 11.33
N ILE A 272 -21.96 37.18 11.81
CA ILE A 272 -22.46 37.26 13.19
C ILE A 272 -21.35 36.90 14.20
N LEU A 273 -20.62 35.80 13.98
CA LEU A 273 -19.51 35.40 14.87
C LEU A 273 -18.33 36.38 14.79
N HIS A 274 -18.03 36.93 13.61
CA HIS A 274 -16.99 37.96 13.44
C HIS A 274 -17.34 39.27 14.15
N GLN A 275 -18.61 39.66 14.13
CA GLN A 275 -19.08 40.87 14.83
C GLN A 275 -18.99 40.67 16.34
N ARG A 276 -19.45 39.54 16.89
CA ARG A 276 -19.26 39.21 18.32
C ARG A 276 -17.79 39.27 18.77
N CYS A 277 -16.86 38.78 17.95
CA CYS A 277 -15.43 38.88 18.24
C CYS A 277 -14.92 40.34 18.27
N LYS A 278 -15.50 41.24 17.47
CA LYS A 278 -15.17 42.68 17.48
C LYS A 278 -15.81 43.44 18.62
N ASP A 279 -17.05 43.09 18.97
CA ASP A 279 -17.83 43.75 20.03
C ASP A 279 -17.20 43.49 21.41
N ASP A 280 -16.65 42.28 21.61
CA ASP A 280 -15.83 41.90 22.75
C ASP A 280 -14.43 42.56 22.69
N GLY A 281 -13.71 42.37 21.57
CA GLY A 281 -12.49 43.12 21.23
C GLY A 281 -11.24 42.82 22.08
N GLU A 282 -11.36 42.05 23.16
CA GLU A 282 -10.28 41.67 24.07
C GLU A 282 -10.18 40.15 24.20
N ALA A 283 -9.02 39.58 23.84
CA ALA A 283 -8.80 38.15 23.78
C ALA A 283 -8.12 37.64 25.06
N ALA A 284 -8.65 36.57 25.64
CA ALA A 284 -8.11 35.93 26.84
C ALA A 284 -7.26 34.70 26.48
N VAL A 285 -6.05 34.57 27.05
CA VAL A 285 -5.16 33.42 26.80
C VAL A 285 -5.57 32.23 27.66
N THR A 286 -6.43 31.36 27.12
CA THR A 286 -7.00 30.22 27.86
C THR A 286 -6.00 29.08 28.08
N ARG A 287 -4.98 28.91 27.23
CA ARG A 287 -3.94 27.88 27.39
C ARG A 287 -2.61 28.26 26.75
N VAL A 288 -1.52 28.11 27.50
CA VAL A 288 -0.15 28.10 26.98
C VAL A 288 0.48 26.74 27.25
N GLN A 289 0.62 25.89 26.24
CA GLN A 289 1.25 24.56 26.37
C GLN A 289 2.52 24.48 25.53
N SER A 290 3.68 24.47 26.19
CA SER A 290 4.96 24.14 25.56
C SER A 290 5.41 22.74 25.95
N LYS A 291 5.77 21.93 24.96
CA LYS A 291 6.17 20.52 25.15
C LYS A 291 7.41 20.17 24.31
N PRO A 292 8.30 19.29 24.81
CA PRO A 292 9.26 18.60 23.96
C PRO A 292 8.54 17.88 22.83
N THR A 293 9.10 17.94 21.64
CA THR A 293 8.62 17.25 20.45
C THR A 293 9.83 16.73 19.69
N LYS A 294 9.63 15.69 18.87
CA LYS A 294 10.69 15.16 18.02
C LYS A 294 10.16 14.81 16.65
N LYS A 295 11.00 14.99 15.64
CA LYS A 295 10.75 14.43 14.31
C LYS A 295 11.55 13.14 14.19
N PHE A 296 10.83 12.07 13.86
CA PHE A 296 11.44 10.75 13.76
C PHE A 296 12.34 10.64 12.54
N LYS A 297 13.51 10.03 12.72
CA LYS A 297 14.40 9.63 11.65
C LYS A 297 13.68 8.68 10.66
N PRO A 298 14.10 8.64 9.37
CA PRO A 298 13.43 7.82 8.37
C PRO A 298 13.51 6.33 8.73
N TYR A 299 12.44 5.60 8.40
CA TYR A 299 12.50 4.13 8.37
C TYR A 299 13.54 3.67 7.32
N PRO A 300 14.11 2.46 7.51
CA PRO A 300 14.87 1.77 6.47
C PRO A 300 14.13 1.75 5.12
N LEU A 301 14.88 1.66 4.04
CA LEU A 301 14.38 1.94 2.69
C LEU A 301 13.88 0.66 2.00
N THR A 302 12.58 0.59 1.71
CA THR A 302 11.99 -0.44 0.83
C THR A 302 11.99 0.03 -0.62
N THR A 303 11.77 -0.88 -1.57
CA THR A 303 11.62 -0.55 -3.00
C THR A 303 10.46 0.42 -3.24
N VAL A 304 9.32 0.18 -2.62
CA VAL A 304 8.13 1.02 -2.74
C VAL A 304 8.40 2.45 -2.25
N GLU A 305 9.11 2.58 -1.13
CA GLU A 305 9.45 3.87 -0.55
C GLU A 305 10.61 4.58 -1.29
N LEU A 306 11.51 3.82 -1.92
CA LEU A 306 12.47 4.34 -2.90
C LEU A 306 11.73 4.92 -4.11
N GLN A 307 10.82 4.16 -4.73
CA GLN A 307 10.01 4.63 -5.86
C GLN A 307 9.26 5.93 -5.51
N LYS A 308 8.47 5.94 -4.43
CA LYS A 308 7.68 7.12 -4.00
C LYS A 308 8.55 8.34 -3.70
N SER A 309 9.44 8.22 -2.72
CA SER A 309 10.16 9.38 -2.22
C SER A 309 11.24 9.86 -3.19
N ALA A 310 11.98 8.96 -3.85
CA ALA A 310 12.97 9.40 -4.84
C ALA A 310 12.31 9.89 -6.14
N SER A 311 11.13 9.40 -6.56
CA SER A 311 10.43 9.98 -7.71
C SER A 311 10.02 11.43 -7.43
N ARG A 312 9.41 11.69 -6.26
CA ARG A 312 9.02 13.05 -5.85
C ARG A 312 10.22 13.99 -5.62
N LEU A 313 11.31 13.50 -5.04
CA LEU A 313 12.48 14.31 -4.67
C LEU A 313 13.48 14.51 -5.83
N LEU A 314 13.73 13.46 -6.62
CA LEU A 314 14.67 13.49 -7.75
C LEU A 314 13.99 13.77 -9.09
N ARG A 315 12.65 13.78 -9.17
CA ARG A 315 11.87 13.97 -10.41
C ARG A 315 12.26 12.97 -11.50
N LEU A 316 12.34 11.71 -11.12
CA LEU A 316 12.59 10.57 -12.00
C LEU A 316 11.39 9.62 -11.96
N ALA A 317 11.11 8.95 -13.08
CA ALA A 317 10.10 7.90 -13.11
C ALA A 317 10.51 6.73 -12.18
N PRO A 318 9.57 6.07 -11.46
CA PRO A 318 9.86 4.92 -10.61
C PRO A 318 10.67 3.84 -11.33
N LYS A 319 10.36 3.53 -12.59
CA LYS A 319 11.14 2.57 -13.39
C LYS A 319 12.59 3.01 -13.57
N ARG A 320 12.83 4.28 -13.93
CA ARG A 320 14.17 4.84 -14.09
C ARG A 320 14.98 4.79 -12.78
N ILE A 321 14.32 4.95 -11.63
CA ILE A 321 14.97 4.82 -10.32
C ILE A 321 15.38 3.36 -10.05
N LEU A 322 14.51 2.39 -10.35
CA LEU A 322 14.85 0.97 -10.21
C LEU A 322 15.95 0.54 -11.18
N ASP A 323 15.88 0.92 -12.46
CA ASP A 323 16.90 0.64 -13.47
C ASP A 323 18.30 1.12 -13.01
N VAL A 324 18.36 2.32 -12.40
CA VAL A 324 19.61 2.89 -11.86
C VAL A 324 20.04 2.18 -10.56
N ALA A 325 19.11 1.88 -9.65
CA ALA A 325 19.43 1.16 -8.42
C ALA A 325 19.93 -0.27 -8.70
N GLU A 326 19.37 -0.95 -9.71
CA GLU A 326 19.79 -2.27 -10.16
C GLU A 326 21.19 -2.22 -10.81
N ALA A 327 21.49 -1.18 -11.60
CA ALA A 327 22.84 -0.95 -12.12
C ALA A 327 23.89 -0.70 -11.01
N LEU A 328 23.52 0.04 -9.95
CA LEU A 328 24.38 0.29 -8.79
C LEU A 328 24.59 -0.97 -7.93
N TYR A 329 23.56 -1.81 -7.77
CA TYR A 329 23.65 -3.13 -7.13
C TYR A 329 24.58 -4.07 -7.91
N ASN A 330 24.42 -4.15 -9.24
CA ASN A 330 25.28 -4.93 -10.14
C ASN A 330 26.76 -4.52 -10.07
N ARG A 331 27.04 -3.27 -9.67
CA ARG A 331 28.38 -2.70 -9.46
C ARG A 331 28.89 -2.83 -8.01
N GLY A 332 28.09 -3.39 -7.09
CA GLY A 332 28.47 -3.57 -5.69
C GLY A 332 28.43 -2.30 -4.83
N PHE A 333 27.69 -1.27 -5.26
CA PHE A 333 27.55 0.00 -4.50
C PHE A 333 26.30 0.05 -3.62
N LEU A 334 25.22 -0.65 -3.99
CA LEU A 334 24.02 -0.82 -3.18
C LEU A 334 23.80 -2.30 -2.83
N SER A 335 22.96 -2.56 -1.84
CA SER A 335 22.28 -3.85 -1.68
C SER A 335 21.18 -4.01 -2.75
N TYR A 336 20.62 -5.22 -2.84
CA TYR A 336 19.58 -5.54 -3.81
C TYR A 336 18.36 -4.60 -3.70
N PRO A 337 17.87 -4.03 -4.82
CA PRO A 337 16.89 -2.94 -4.77
C PRO A 337 15.42 -3.39 -4.88
N ARG A 338 15.12 -4.69 -4.99
CA ARG A 338 13.75 -5.26 -4.96
C ARG A 338 13.56 -6.00 -3.62
N THR A 339 13.03 -5.29 -2.62
CA THR A 339 12.80 -5.77 -1.25
C THR A 339 11.65 -4.98 -0.60
N GLU A 340 10.82 -5.69 0.17
CA GLU A 340 9.77 -5.08 0.99
C GLU A 340 10.21 -4.83 2.44
N THR A 341 11.40 -5.30 2.83
CA THR A 341 11.91 -5.25 4.21
C THR A 341 12.20 -3.82 4.68
N ASP A 342 11.58 -3.41 5.79
CA ASP A 342 11.73 -2.09 6.42
C ASP A 342 12.45 -2.17 7.80
N GLN A 343 13.18 -3.26 8.03
CA GLN A 343 13.83 -3.59 9.29
C GLN A 343 15.18 -4.29 9.09
N TYR A 344 16.16 -4.02 9.96
CA TYR A 344 17.45 -4.72 9.91
C TYR A 344 17.55 -5.79 11.00
N ASP A 345 18.14 -6.93 10.64
CA ASP A 345 18.47 -8.04 11.55
C ASP A 345 19.40 -7.61 12.68
N ASN A 346 19.23 -8.20 13.87
CA ASN A 346 19.99 -7.83 15.06
C ASN A 346 21.51 -7.85 14.85
N ALA A 347 22.02 -8.83 14.09
CA ALA A 347 23.44 -9.02 13.77
C ALA A 347 23.96 -8.19 12.57
N PHE A 348 23.15 -7.30 11.98
CA PHE A 348 23.55 -6.48 10.83
C PHE A 348 24.69 -5.51 11.18
N ASP A 349 25.79 -5.57 10.43
CA ASP A 349 26.98 -4.73 10.64
C ASP A 349 26.83 -3.34 10.01
N PHE A 350 26.25 -2.43 10.77
CA PHE A 350 26.22 -1.01 10.41
C PHE A 350 27.59 -0.35 10.40
N ARG A 351 28.53 -0.78 11.25
CA ARG A 351 29.77 -0.03 11.49
C ARG A 351 30.73 -0.12 10.31
N SER A 352 30.93 -1.29 9.70
CA SER A 352 31.77 -1.35 8.49
C SER A 352 31.15 -0.64 7.29
N LEU A 353 29.82 -0.55 7.21
CA LEU A 353 29.11 0.16 6.14
C LEU A 353 29.17 1.68 6.30
N ILE A 354 28.98 2.19 7.52
CA ILE A 354 29.18 3.61 7.85
C ILE A 354 30.66 4.00 7.64
N GLN A 355 31.60 3.15 8.05
CA GLN A 355 33.05 3.40 7.89
C GLN A 355 33.47 3.58 6.43
N LYS A 356 32.84 2.89 5.48
CA LYS A 356 33.11 3.09 4.05
C LYS A 356 32.72 4.49 3.58
N GLN A 357 31.71 5.12 4.19
CA GLN A 357 31.18 6.42 3.76
C GLN A 357 31.95 7.63 4.34
N THR A 358 32.92 7.43 5.24
CA THR A 358 33.65 8.54 5.89
C THR A 358 34.58 9.32 4.95
N SER A 359 34.93 8.73 3.79
CA SER A 359 35.72 9.39 2.73
C SER A 359 34.92 10.36 1.86
N ASP A 360 33.61 10.47 2.04
CA ASP A 360 32.78 11.31 1.18
C ASP A 360 32.87 12.81 1.53
N GLY A 361 33.07 13.66 0.52
CA GLY A 361 33.19 15.11 0.70
C GLY A 361 31.92 15.84 1.16
N GLN A 362 30.73 15.22 1.04
CA GLN A 362 29.44 15.83 1.39
C GLN A 362 28.82 15.29 2.69
N TRP A 363 29.18 14.08 3.12
CA TRP A 363 28.62 13.47 4.34
C TRP A 363 29.64 12.67 5.17
N GLY A 364 30.91 12.58 4.77
CA GLY A 364 31.92 11.76 5.44
C GLY A 364 32.21 12.18 6.88
N SER A 365 32.20 13.49 7.17
CA SER A 365 32.29 14.04 8.53
C SER A 365 31.11 13.62 9.42
N TYR A 366 29.90 13.53 8.84
CA TYR A 366 28.72 13.05 9.54
C TYR A 366 28.79 11.54 9.79
N ALA A 367 29.22 10.76 8.77
CA ALA A 367 29.44 9.33 8.91
C ALA A 367 30.48 9.01 9.99
N GLN A 368 31.56 9.81 10.11
CA GLN A 368 32.53 9.68 11.20
C GLN A 368 31.86 9.90 12.56
N GLY A 369 31.12 11.01 12.72
CA GLY A 369 30.41 11.31 13.97
C GLY A 369 29.38 10.24 14.40
N LEU A 370 28.88 9.43 13.47
CA LEU A 370 28.08 8.24 13.78
C LEU A 370 28.93 7.08 14.35
N LEU A 371 30.12 6.81 13.80
CA LEU A 371 31.01 5.76 14.34
C LEU A 371 31.38 6.02 15.80
N ASP A 372 31.57 7.31 16.12
CA ASP A 372 31.97 7.83 17.42
C ASP A 372 30.82 7.74 18.46
N GLU A 373 29.93 8.75 18.53
CA GLU A 373 28.92 8.88 19.59
C GLU A 373 27.47 9.16 19.09
N ASN A 374 27.27 9.35 17.78
CA ASN A 374 25.95 9.71 17.24
C ASN A 374 25.17 8.58 16.58
N TYR A 375 25.72 7.38 16.48
CA TYR A 375 24.96 6.21 16.04
C TYR A 375 23.84 5.86 17.03
N GLU A 376 22.63 5.71 16.49
CA GLU A 376 21.49 5.09 17.15
C GLU A 376 20.86 4.13 16.15
N ARG A 377 20.69 2.85 16.52
CA ARG A 377 20.20 1.79 15.63
C ARG A 377 18.94 2.23 14.86
N PRO A 378 18.81 1.94 13.55
CA PRO A 378 17.61 2.28 12.80
C PRO A 378 16.33 1.75 13.45
N ARG A 379 15.28 2.57 13.39
CA ARG A 379 13.94 2.17 13.83
C ARG A 379 13.35 1.22 12.79
N ASN A 380 13.31 -0.06 13.12
CA ASN A 380 12.63 -1.09 12.32
C ASN A 380 11.13 -0.75 12.14
N GLY A 381 10.57 -1.07 10.98
CA GLY A 381 9.13 -0.92 10.67
C GLY A 381 8.32 -2.19 11.00
N LYS A 382 7.59 -2.72 10.01
CA LYS A 382 6.72 -3.90 10.14
C LYS A 382 6.93 -4.99 9.08
N LYS A 383 7.52 -4.68 7.91
CA LYS A 383 7.67 -5.61 6.79
C LYS A 383 9.03 -6.33 6.81
N ASN A 384 9.05 -7.62 6.48
CA ASN A 384 10.26 -8.42 6.28
C ASN A 384 9.96 -9.53 5.27
N ASP A 385 10.63 -9.52 4.11
CA ASP A 385 10.49 -10.53 3.07
C ASP A 385 11.32 -11.81 3.35
N LYS A 386 12.17 -11.80 4.39
CA LYS A 386 13.08 -12.88 4.80
C LYS A 386 14.14 -13.25 3.75
N ALA A 387 14.27 -12.47 2.68
CA ALA A 387 15.23 -12.69 1.60
C ALA A 387 16.31 -11.59 1.57
N HIS A 388 15.94 -10.34 1.86
CA HIS A 388 16.81 -9.17 1.75
C HIS A 388 16.70 -8.21 2.94
N PRO A 389 17.81 -7.59 3.35
CA PRO A 389 17.79 -6.40 4.20
C PRO A 389 17.30 -5.17 3.40
N PRO A 390 16.88 -4.09 4.09
CA PRO A 390 16.48 -2.84 3.46
C PRO A 390 17.59 -2.25 2.57
N ILE A 391 17.21 -1.46 1.57
CA ILE A 391 18.11 -0.88 0.55
C ILE A 391 19.13 0.07 1.21
N HIS A 392 20.41 -0.27 1.12
CA HIS A 392 21.52 0.46 1.77
C HIS A 392 22.79 0.50 0.91
N PRO A 393 23.72 1.45 1.14
CA PRO A 393 25.00 1.48 0.45
C PRO A 393 25.98 0.42 0.97
N THR A 394 26.59 -0.33 0.08
CA THR A 394 27.45 -1.48 0.36
C THR A 394 28.94 -1.18 0.18
N ALA A 395 29.26 -0.17 -0.62
CA ALA A 395 30.59 0.42 -0.81
C ALA A 395 30.48 1.95 -0.98
N HIS A 396 31.60 2.69 -0.98
CA HIS A 396 31.62 4.11 -1.35
C HIS A 396 31.77 4.25 -2.87
N ALA A 397 30.90 5.04 -3.50
CA ALA A 397 30.82 5.17 -4.94
C ALA A 397 31.37 6.54 -5.42
N ASN A 398 32.67 6.58 -5.69
CA ASN A 398 33.29 7.74 -6.35
C ASN A 398 32.99 7.77 -7.86
N ASN A 399 33.06 8.96 -8.46
CA ASN A 399 32.93 9.19 -9.90
C ASN A 399 31.58 8.75 -10.53
N LEU A 400 30.52 8.58 -9.73
CA LEU A 400 29.15 8.54 -10.26
C LEU A 400 28.74 9.92 -10.78
N SER A 401 27.88 9.95 -11.80
CA SER A 401 27.31 11.19 -12.36
C SER A 401 25.84 11.02 -12.71
N GLY A 402 25.15 12.12 -13.00
CA GLY A 402 23.74 12.11 -13.41
C GLY A 402 22.84 11.37 -12.41
N ASP A 403 21.94 10.52 -12.91
CA ASP A 403 20.99 9.80 -12.06
C ASP A 403 21.66 8.78 -11.13
N GLU A 404 22.77 8.16 -11.52
CA GLU A 404 23.50 7.21 -10.66
C GLU A 404 23.94 7.89 -9.36
N GLN A 405 24.55 9.07 -9.48
CA GLN A 405 24.98 9.86 -8.34
C GLN A 405 23.80 10.24 -7.44
N ARG A 406 22.69 10.68 -8.05
CA ARG A 406 21.51 11.21 -7.34
C ARG A 406 20.72 10.12 -6.60
N VAL A 407 20.60 8.93 -7.19
CA VAL A 407 19.98 7.76 -6.54
C VAL A 407 20.90 7.20 -5.45
N TYR A 408 22.20 7.07 -5.71
CA TYR A 408 23.18 6.62 -4.71
C TYR A 408 23.26 7.58 -3.51
N GLU A 409 23.29 8.90 -3.74
CA GLU A 409 23.25 9.93 -2.71
C GLU A 409 21.98 9.81 -1.86
N TYR A 410 20.81 9.70 -2.49
CA TYR A 410 19.54 9.56 -1.77
C TYR A 410 19.52 8.34 -0.85
N VAL A 411 19.93 7.17 -1.36
CA VAL A 411 20.01 5.93 -0.57
C VAL A 411 21.04 6.06 0.56
N THR A 412 22.21 6.63 0.28
CA THR A 412 23.30 6.79 1.26
C THR A 412 22.95 7.76 2.37
N ARG A 413 22.44 8.96 2.03
CA ARG A 413 21.96 9.94 3.02
C ARG A 413 20.81 9.38 3.86
N ARG A 414 19.92 8.56 3.27
CA ARG A 414 18.84 7.91 4.02
C ARG A 414 19.34 6.84 4.97
N PHE A 415 20.28 6.00 4.54
CA PHE A 415 20.92 5.01 5.41
C PHE A 415 21.58 5.67 6.63
N LEU A 416 22.44 6.68 6.40
CA LEU A 416 23.11 7.43 7.46
C LEU A 416 22.10 8.17 8.36
N GLY A 417 21.06 8.77 7.79
CA GLY A 417 19.97 9.40 8.54
C GLY A 417 19.18 8.41 9.42
N SER A 418 18.93 7.20 8.93
CA SER A 418 18.27 6.14 9.71
C SER A 418 19.15 5.63 10.86
N CYS A 419 20.47 5.68 10.72
CA CYS A 419 21.46 5.30 11.74
C CYS A 419 21.78 6.42 12.74
N SER A 420 21.14 7.58 12.63
CA SER A 420 21.33 8.74 13.51
C SER A 420 20.26 8.80 14.61
N LYS A 421 20.30 9.86 15.43
CA LYS A 421 19.30 10.19 16.45
C LYS A 421 18.08 10.91 15.83
N ASP A 422 16.91 10.78 16.45
CA ASP A 422 15.73 11.59 16.09
C ASP A 422 16.04 13.10 16.27
N ALA A 423 15.44 13.97 15.45
CA ALA A 423 15.60 15.42 15.60
C ALA A 423 14.75 15.94 16.76
N GLN A 424 15.33 16.77 17.65
CA GLN A 424 14.68 17.24 18.88
C GLN A 424 14.30 18.73 18.82
N GLY A 425 13.16 19.08 19.42
CA GLY A 425 12.65 20.43 19.43
C GLY A 425 11.59 20.67 20.50
N LYS A 426 11.03 21.87 20.52
CA LYS A 426 10.02 22.32 21.48
C LYS A 426 8.86 22.96 20.71
N GLN A 427 7.67 22.37 20.84
CA GLN A 427 6.44 22.90 20.26
C GLN A 427 5.68 23.68 21.33
N THR A 428 5.38 24.95 21.04
CA THR A 428 4.51 25.78 21.89
C THR A 428 3.19 26.00 21.17
N ASN A 429 2.09 25.58 21.78
CA ASN A 429 0.74 25.87 21.33
C ASN A 429 0.12 26.88 22.29
N ILE A 430 -0.51 27.90 21.73
CA ILE A 430 -1.23 28.93 22.49
C ILE A 430 -2.67 28.90 21.99
N ASP A 431 -3.62 28.86 22.91
CA ASP A 431 -5.04 29.02 22.63
C ASP A 431 -5.55 30.30 23.30
N ILE A 432 -6.41 31.01 22.59
CA ILE A 432 -7.08 32.22 23.04
C ILE A 432 -8.59 32.09 22.83
N GLU A 433 -9.38 32.83 23.60
CA GLU A 433 -10.82 32.95 23.45
C GLU A 433 -11.20 34.43 23.28
N LEU A 434 -12.16 34.70 22.39
CA LEU A 434 -12.62 36.03 22.01
C LEU A 434 -14.05 35.91 21.44
N GLY A 435 -15.01 36.66 21.96
CA GLY A 435 -16.41 36.65 21.51
C GLY A 435 -17.14 35.31 21.70
N GLY A 436 -16.65 34.45 22.60
CA GLY A 436 -17.07 33.05 22.75
C GLY A 436 -16.52 32.10 21.68
N GLU A 437 -15.57 32.55 20.86
CA GLU A 437 -14.89 31.75 19.84
C GLU A 437 -13.43 31.48 20.20
N SER A 438 -12.99 30.23 20.01
CA SER A 438 -11.60 29.83 20.31
C SER A 438 -10.69 29.93 19.08
N PHE A 439 -9.47 30.40 19.27
CA PHE A 439 -8.42 30.48 18.25
C PHE A 439 -7.11 29.90 18.79
N GLY A 440 -6.17 29.54 17.91
CA GLY A 440 -4.88 29.04 18.35
C GLY A 440 -3.71 29.25 17.40
N ALA A 441 -2.55 29.50 18.00
CA ALA A 441 -1.25 29.63 17.35
C ALA A 441 -0.36 28.41 17.68
N SER A 442 0.66 28.15 16.87
CA SER A 442 1.60 27.04 17.08
C SER A 442 3.00 27.39 16.59
N GLY A 443 3.95 27.44 17.52
CA GLY A 443 5.37 27.64 17.27
C GLY A 443 6.17 26.35 17.44
N LEU A 444 7.33 26.30 16.78
CA LEU A 444 8.27 25.18 16.85
C LEU A 444 9.70 25.73 16.80
N VAL A 445 10.48 25.42 17.83
CA VAL A 445 11.93 25.59 17.84
C VAL A 445 12.58 24.23 17.68
N VAL A 446 13.53 24.10 16.75
CA VAL A 446 14.39 22.91 16.63
C VAL A 446 15.65 23.16 17.48
N HIS A 447 15.95 22.25 18.40
CA HIS A 447 17.10 22.34 19.30
C HIS A 447 18.25 21.45 18.80
N GLU A 448 17.93 20.23 18.36
CA GLU A 448 18.89 19.31 17.75
C GLU A 448 18.36 18.88 16.38
N ARG A 449 19.18 19.06 15.34
CA ARG A 449 18.80 18.71 13.97
C ARG A 449 19.07 17.24 13.65
N ASN A 450 20.11 16.66 14.24
CA ASN A 450 20.46 15.23 14.18
C ASN A 450 20.35 14.68 12.75
N TYR A 451 19.44 13.74 12.44
CA TYR A 451 19.34 13.14 11.11
C TYR A 451 19.08 14.15 9.97
N LEU A 452 18.50 15.33 10.26
CA LEU A 452 18.17 16.37 9.27
C LEU A 452 19.39 17.05 8.64
N ASP A 453 20.59 16.86 9.18
CA ASP A 453 21.82 17.44 8.64
C ASP A 453 22.47 16.56 7.57
N VAL A 454 22.25 15.23 7.62
CA VAL A 454 22.67 14.31 6.55
C VAL A 454 21.55 14.07 5.53
N PHE A 455 20.30 13.92 5.99
CA PHE A 455 19.13 13.65 5.14
C PHE A 455 18.40 14.94 4.77
N THR A 456 19.11 15.82 4.05
CA THR A 456 18.72 17.18 3.65
C THR A 456 17.43 17.28 2.82
N TYR A 457 16.96 16.17 2.26
CA TYR A 457 15.67 16.08 1.57
C TYR A 457 14.47 16.33 2.51
N ASP A 458 14.63 16.02 3.79
CA ASP A 458 13.56 16.15 4.77
C ASP A 458 13.70 17.46 5.58
N LYS A 459 12.58 18.16 5.78
CA LYS A 459 12.57 19.52 6.35
C LYS A 459 11.83 19.58 7.67
N TRP A 460 12.43 20.23 8.65
CA TRP A 460 11.78 20.59 9.91
C TRP A 460 12.18 22.02 10.27
N THR A 461 11.21 22.91 10.18
CA THR A 461 11.35 24.36 10.33
C THR A 461 10.06 24.88 10.95
N GLY A 462 10.17 25.91 11.79
CA GLY A 462 9.04 26.56 12.40
C GLY A 462 9.48 27.89 13.03
N ASN A 463 8.50 28.62 13.53
CA ASN A 463 8.72 29.94 14.09
C ASN A 463 8.73 29.87 15.62
N LEU A 464 9.58 30.67 16.25
CA LEU A 464 9.46 31.00 17.67
C LEU A 464 8.28 31.97 17.83
N LEU A 465 7.42 31.74 18.82
CA LEU A 465 6.37 32.69 19.20
C LEU A 465 6.89 33.61 20.33
N PRO A 466 6.35 34.84 20.46
CA PRO A 466 6.49 35.65 21.67
C PRO A 466 6.05 34.90 22.94
N GLN A 467 6.43 35.44 24.10
CA GLN A 467 5.88 35.00 25.37
C GLN A 467 4.42 35.45 25.49
N TYR A 468 3.56 34.51 25.89
CA TYR A 468 2.20 34.74 26.36
C TYR A 468 2.04 33.98 27.67
N GLU A 469 1.15 34.46 28.54
CA GLU A 469 0.92 33.92 29.88
C GLU A 469 -0.54 33.48 30.03
N GLN A 470 -0.78 32.32 30.64
CA GLN A 470 -2.13 31.77 30.75
C GLN A 470 -2.95 32.61 31.74
N GLY A 471 -4.10 33.10 31.27
CA GLY A 471 -4.96 34.02 32.01
C GLY A 471 -4.69 35.51 31.75
N GLU A 472 -3.69 35.88 30.94
CA GLU A 472 -3.58 37.27 30.47
C GLU A 472 -4.67 37.61 29.45
N THR A 473 -5.03 38.89 29.36
CA THR A 473 -5.87 39.43 28.29
C THR A 473 -5.07 40.41 27.42
N PHE A 474 -5.43 40.53 26.14
CA PHE A 474 -4.83 41.50 25.22
C PHE A 474 -5.83 41.91 24.14
N ARG A 475 -5.71 43.13 23.62
CA ARG A 475 -6.47 43.58 22.44
C ARG A 475 -5.74 43.17 21.16
N PRO A 476 -6.32 42.32 20.29
CA PRO A 476 -5.63 41.91 19.07
C PRO A 476 -5.36 43.08 18.12
N HIS A 477 -4.25 43.01 17.40
CA HIS A 477 -3.91 43.98 16.37
C HIS A 477 -4.89 43.98 15.18
N SER A 478 -5.48 42.83 14.84
CA SER A 478 -6.63 42.77 13.93
C SER A 478 -7.51 41.54 14.14
N ILE A 479 -8.80 41.70 13.84
CA ILE A 479 -9.81 40.62 13.85
C ILE A 479 -10.47 40.66 12.47
N THR A 480 -10.13 39.70 11.59
CA THR A 480 -10.47 39.75 10.16
C THR A 480 -11.31 38.55 9.73
N LYS A 481 -12.47 38.78 9.11
CA LYS A 481 -13.12 37.75 8.28
C LYS A 481 -12.35 37.66 6.97
N LYS A 482 -11.85 36.47 6.64
CA LYS A 482 -11.25 36.16 5.34
C LYS A 482 -12.17 35.21 4.57
N LYS A 483 -12.31 35.46 3.27
CA LYS A 483 -12.92 34.52 2.31
C LYS A 483 -11.83 33.58 1.77
N GLY A 484 -12.19 32.33 1.53
CA GLY A 484 -11.47 31.36 0.73
C GLY A 484 -12.45 30.63 -0.19
N SER A 485 -11.93 29.73 -1.02
CA SER A 485 -12.72 28.83 -1.86
C SER A 485 -12.03 27.47 -1.87
N THR A 486 -12.81 26.39 -1.88
CA THR A 486 -12.25 25.04 -1.90
C THR A 486 -11.52 24.79 -3.22
N SER A 487 -10.40 24.09 -3.15
CA SER A 487 -9.57 23.81 -4.33
C SER A 487 -9.77 22.36 -4.77
N ALA A 488 -9.88 22.14 -6.08
CA ALA A 488 -9.90 20.81 -6.65
C ALA A 488 -8.68 19.99 -6.20
N PRO A 489 -8.81 18.66 -6.07
CA PRO A 489 -7.66 17.81 -5.78
C PRO A 489 -6.60 17.93 -6.90
N GLN A 490 -5.40 17.44 -6.64
CA GLN A 490 -4.37 17.39 -7.70
C GLN A 490 -4.52 16.12 -8.54
N LEU A 491 -4.12 16.20 -9.81
CA LEU A 491 -3.90 15.03 -10.66
C LEU A 491 -2.78 14.16 -10.06
N LEU A 492 -2.80 12.85 -10.32
CA LEU A 492 -1.77 11.95 -9.82
C LEU A 492 -0.42 12.26 -10.46
N THR A 493 0.65 12.26 -9.67
CA THR A 493 2.01 11.99 -10.17
C THR A 493 2.27 10.49 -10.18
N GLU A 494 3.35 10.04 -10.81
CA GLU A 494 3.78 8.63 -10.74
C GLU A 494 4.03 8.17 -9.28
N ALA A 495 4.50 9.06 -8.39
CA ALA A 495 4.68 8.74 -6.96
C ALA A 495 3.35 8.56 -6.20
N ASP A 496 2.29 9.25 -6.62
CA ASP A 496 0.96 9.10 -6.04
C ASP A 496 0.29 7.81 -6.55
N LEU A 497 0.49 7.48 -7.83
CA LEU A 497 0.02 6.20 -8.39
C LEU A 497 0.73 4.99 -7.76
N VAL A 498 2.05 5.05 -7.54
CA VAL A 498 2.77 4.04 -6.73
C VAL A 498 2.18 3.93 -5.32
N SER A 499 1.68 5.04 -4.76
CA SER A 499 1.04 5.06 -3.44
C SER A 499 -0.38 4.49 -3.43
N LEU A 500 -1.14 4.63 -4.50
CA LEU A 500 -2.45 3.97 -4.64
C LEU A 500 -2.32 2.47 -4.92
N MET A 501 -1.36 2.04 -5.74
CA MET A 501 -1.15 0.62 -6.06
C MET A 501 -0.70 -0.18 -4.83
N ASP A 502 0.33 0.27 -4.11
CA ASP A 502 0.79 -0.34 -2.84
C ASP A 502 -0.31 -0.34 -1.76
N LYS A 503 -1.05 0.77 -1.59
CA LYS A 503 -2.16 0.87 -0.61
C LYS A 503 -3.32 -0.08 -0.92
N ASN A 504 -3.49 -0.49 -2.19
CA ASN A 504 -4.52 -1.44 -2.62
C ASN A 504 -3.99 -2.86 -2.89
N GLY A 505 -2.70 -3.13 -2.67
CA GLY A 505 -2.11 -4.46 -2.83
C GLY A 505 -2.13 -4.99 -4.27
N ILE A 506 -1.79 -4.13 -5.25
CA ILE A 506 -1.53 -4.56 -6.63
C ILE A 506 -0.18 -4.05 -7.14
N GLY A 507 0.44 -4.80 -8.04
CA GLY A 507 1.83 -4.57 -8.47
C GLY A 507 2.85 -4.93 -7.38
N THR A 508 2.53 -5.90 -6.52
CA THR A 508 3.44 -6.45 -5.50
C THR A 508 4.73 -7.01 -6.13
N ASP A 509 5.70 -7.39 -5.30
CA ASP A 509 6.98 -7.94 -5.77
C ASP A 509 7.76 -6.96 -6.68
N ALA A 510 7.79 -5.69 -6.27
CA ALA A 510 8.37 -4.55 -6.99
C ALA A 510 7.76 -4.18 -8.36
N THR A 511 6.78 -4.93 -8.89
CA THR A 511 6.26 -4.77 -10.26
C THR A 511 5.49 -3.47 -10.55
N ILE A 512 5.09 -2.69 -9.52
CA ILE A 512 4.39 -1.38 -9.66
C ILE A 512 4.97 -0.50 -10.79
N ALA A 513 6.29 -0.30 -10.79
CA ALA A 513 6.97 0.59 -11.74
C ALA A 513 6.80 0.16 -13.20
N GLU A 514 6.69 -1.15 -13.44
CA GLU A 514 6.58 -1.75 -14.76
C GLU A 514 5.14 -1.64 -15.29
N HIS A 515 4.14 -1.79 -14.42
CA HIS A 515 2.73 -1.54 -14.75
C HIS A 515 2.44 -0.05 -15.03
N ILE A 516 3.03 0.88 -14.27
CA ILE A 516 2.94 2.33 -14.54
C ILE A 516 3.60 2.67 -15.88
N ALA A 517 4.81 2.15 -16.14
CA ALA A 517 5.46 2.30 -17.44
C ALA A 517 4.61 1.69 -18.58
N LYS A 518 3.87 0.62 -18.32
CA LYS A 518 3.00 -0.04 -19.31
C LYS A 518 1.84 0.85 -19.76
N ILE A 519 1.06 1.43 -18.83
CA ILE A 519 -0.07 2.31 -19.20
C ILE A 519 0.36 3.57 -19.96
N ILE A 520 1.57 4.07 -19.67
CA ILE A 520 2.18 5.18 -20.42
C ILE A 520 2.62 4.71 -21.82
N SER A 521 3.34 3.59 -21.91
CA SER A 521 3.80 3.01 -23.20
C SER A 521 2.68 2.55 -24.14
N ARG A 522 1.46 2.42 -23.62
CA ARG A 522 0.24 2.07 -24.37
C ARG A 522 -0.63 3.29 -24.69
N GLU A 523 -0.15 4.49 -24.43
CA GLU A 523 -0.84 5.76 -24.70
C GLU A 523 -2.20 5.89 -23.97
N TYR A 524 -2.44 5.08 -22.93
CA TYR A 524 -3.64 5.19 -22.08
C TYR A 524 -3.50 6.34 -21.06
N VAL A 525 -2.25 6.66 -20.71
CA VAL A 525 -1.90 7.78 -19.83
C VAL A 525 -0.77 8.59 -20.46
N VAL A 526 -0.92 9.91 -20.48
CA VAL A 526 0.10 10.87 -20.92
C VAL A 526 0.74 11.52 -19.69
N ALA A 527 2.05 11.36 -19.53
CA ALA A 527 2.83 12.05 -18.51
C ALA A 527 3.13 13.49 -18.97
N LYS A 528 2.40 14.47 -18.43
CA LYS A 528 2.45 15.89 -18.83
C LYS A 528 3.23 16.73 -17.80
N PRO A 529 4.37 17.32 -18.17
CA PRO A 529 5.08 18.27 -17.29
C PRO A 529 4.28 19.56 -17.08
N GLN A 530 4.13 19.97 -15.82
CA GLN A 530 3.56 21.25 -15.41
C GLN A 530 4.53 21.94 -14.44
N GLY A 531 5.36 22.83 -15.00
CA GLY A 531 6.39 23.56 -14.25
C GLY A 531 7.52 22.67 -13.73
N LYS A 532 7.39 22.15 -12.51
CA LYS A 532 8.40 21.32 -11.81
C LYS A 532 7.86 19.95 -11.37
N VAL A 533 6.63 19.62 -11.75
CA VAL A 533 5.93 18.36 -11.45
C VAL A 533 5.47 17.74 -12.77
N THR A 534 5.40 16.42 -12.84
CA THR A 534 4.81 15.70 -13.99
C THR A 534 3.55 15.00 -13.52
N TYR A 535 2.42 15.33 -14.15
CA TYR A 535 1.12 14.75 -13.84
C TYR A 535 0.71 13.71 -14.88
N LEU A 536 -0.05 12.72 -14.44
CA LEU A 536 -0.63 11.67 -15.27
C LEU A 536 -2.05 12.10 -15.69
N LEU A 537 -2.27 12.27 -16.99
CA LEU A 537 -3.59 12.53 -17.57
C LEU A 537 -4.01 11.30 -18.40
N PRO A 538 -5.23 10.79 -18.26
CA PRO A 538 -5.72 9.70 -19.10
C PRO A 538 -6.07 10.22 -20.50
N SER A 539 -5.68 9.49 -21.55
CA SER A 539 -6.09 9.82 -22.93
C SER A 539 -7.58 9.55 -23.15
N THR A 540 -8.17 10.03 -24.25
CA THR A 540 -9.58 9.73 -24.57
C THR A 540 -9.85 8.24 -24.74
N LEU A 541 -8.89 7.47 -25.27
CA LEU A 541 -8.93 6.01 -25.25
C LEU A 541 -8.89 5.45 -23.81
N GLY A 542 -7.99 5.96 -22.97
CA GLY A 542 -7.87 5.53 -21.56
C GLY A 542 -9.15 5.80 -20.75
N GLN A 543 -9.74 6.99 -20.90
CA GLN A 543 -11.02 7.37 -20.28
C GLN A 543 -12.16 6.48 -20.80
N GLY A 544 -12.29 6.33 -22.12
CA GLY A 544 -13.38 5.56 -22.75
C GLY A 544 -13.34 4.07 -22.42
N LEU A 545 -12.15 3.49 -22.24
CA LEU A 545 -11.99 2.10 -21.78
C LEU A 545 -12.44 1.93 -20.33
N VAL A 546 -11.98 2.78 -19.40
CA VAL A 546 -12.40 2.70 -17.99
C VAL A 546 -13.89 2.98 -17.84
N GLU A 547 -14.41 4.01 -18.51
CA GLU A 547 -15.83 4.32 -18.49
C GLU A 547 -16.68 3.18 -19.08
N GLY A 548 -16.27 2.61 -20.21
CA GLY A 548 -16.96 1.48 -20.81
C GLY A 548 -16.94 0.22 -19.93
N TYR A 549 -15.81 -0.09 -19.29
CA TYR A 549 -15.75 -1.18 -18.31
C TYR A 549 -16.56 -0.89 -17.03
N ASN A 550 -16.68 0.36 -16.60
CA ASN A 550 -17.54 0.76 -15.47
C ASN A 550 -19.04 0.78 -15.81
N ARG A 551 -19.39 0.81 -17.09
CA ARG A 551 -20.78 0.71 -17.59
C ARG A 551 -21.23 -0.73 -17.85
N ILE A 552 -20.29 -1.68 -17.88
CA ILE A 552 -20.59 -3.11 -17.93
C ILE A 552 -20.70 -3.60 -16.49
N ASP A 553 -21.86 -4.17 -16.15
CA ASP A 553 -22.12 -4.74 -14.83
C ASP A 553 -21.28 -6.01 -14.61
N PHE A 554 -20.23 -5.91 -13.78
CA PHE A 554 -19.37 -7.00 -13.35
C PHE A 554 -19.41 -7.12 -11.82
N GLU A 555 -19.54 -8.34 -11.29
CA GLU A 555 -19.44 -8.65 -9.85
C GLU A 555 -18.17 -8.07 -9.18
N LYS A 556 -17.05 -8.08 -9.92
CA LYS A 556 -15.77 -7.50 -9.54
C LYS A 556 -15.32 -6.54 -10.66
N SER A 557 -15.60 -5.24 -10.51
CA SER A 557 -15.28 -4.23 -11.53
C SER A 557 -13.78 -4.21 -11.92
N LEU A 558 -13.51 -4.16 -13.24
CA LEU A 558 -12.17 -4.30 -13.81
C LEU A 558 -11.29 -3.06 -13.72
N SER A 559 -11.89 -1.88 -13.51
CA SER A 559 -11.15 -0.64 -13.18
C SER A 559 -10.70 -0.61 -11.72
N LYS A 560 -11.27 -1.49 -10.89
CA LYS A 560 -10.98 -1.61 -9.47
C LYS A 560 -9.98 -2.75 -9.24
N PRO A 561 -9.08 -2.66 -8.24
CA PRO A 561 -7.97 -3.58 -8.03
C PRO A 561 -8.39 -4.91 -7.40
N LEU A 562 -9.68 -5.13 -7.14
CA LEU A 562 -10.17 -6.21 -6.27
C LEU A 562 -9.73 -7.59 -6.75
N LEU A 563 -10.03 -7.93 -8.00
CA LEU A 563 -9.69 -9.21 -8.63
C LEU A 563 -8.17 -9.41 -8.79
N ARG A 564 -7.43 -8.34 -9.09
CA ARG A 564 -5.95 -8.42 -9.21
C ARG A 564 -5.27 -8.58 -7.86
N ARG A 565 -5.73 -7.88 -6.82
CA ARG A 565 -5.25 -8.02 -5.44
C ARG A 565 -5.46 -9.44 -4.92
N GLU A 566 -6.61 -10.03 -5.25
CA GLU A 566 -6.93 -11.41 -4.92
C GLU A 566 -6.03 -12.40 -5.68
N THR A 567 -5.81 -12.17 -6.98
CA THR A 567 -4.84 -12.94 -7.78
C THR A 567 -3.41 -12.87 -7.20
N GLU A 568 -2.92 -11.68 -6.86
CA GLU A 568 -1.59 -11.49 -6.26
C GLU A 568 -1.48 -12.09 -4.85
N TYR A 569 -2.57 -12.08 -4.07
CA TYR A 569 -2.64 -12.81 -2.80
C TYR A 569 -2.58 -14.33 -3.00
N ARG A 570 -3.23 -14.90 -4.03
CA ARG A 570 -3.06 -16.32 -4.38
C ARG A 570 -1.60 -16.66 -4.74
N MET A 571 -0.86 -15.77 -5.39
CA MET A 571 0.59 -15.97 -5.66
C MET A 571 1.41 -16.04 -4.36
N GLN A 572 1.07 -15.26 -3.34
CA GLN A 572 1.68 -15.40 -2.01
C GLN A 572 1.36 -16.75 -1.38
N LEU A 573 0.13 -17.26 -1.51
CA LEU A 573 -0.25 -18.59 -1.00
C LEU A 573 0.52 -19.73 -1.69
N ILE A 574 0.87 -19.61 -2.97
CA ILE A 574 1.78 -20.56 -3.63
C ILE A 574 3.16 -20.51 -2.96
N CYS A 575 3.73 -19.31 -2.78
CA CYS A 575 5.04 -19.14 -2.14
C CYS A 575 5.08 -19.75 -0.72
N ASP A 576 4.03 -19.49 0.06
CA ASP A 576 3.88 -19.99 1.44
C ASP A 576 3.61 -21.51 1.50
N GLY A 577 3.42 -22.18 0.35
CA GLY A 577 3.09 -23.61 0.26
C GLY A 577 1.66 -23.94 0.72
N ALA A 578 0.78 -22.95 0.77
CA ALA A 578 -0.61 -23.05 1.22
C ALA A 578 -1.61 -23.32 0.06
N ARG A 579 -1.16 -23.24 -1.20
CA ARG A 579 -1.93 -23.50 -2.42
C ARG A 579 -0.99 -23.96 -3.55
N THR A 580 -1.47 -24.74 -4.50
CA THR A 580 -0.71 -25.13 -5.70
C THR A 580 -0.79 -24.07 -6.82
N LYS A 581 0.08 -24.19 -7.82
CA LYS A 581 -0.01 -23.40 -9.06
C LYS A 581 -1.30 -23.72 -9.81
N GLU A 582 -1.60 -25.00 -9.93
CA GLU A 582 -2.69 -25.55 -10.74
C GLU A 582 -4.05 -25.07 -10.22
N GLU A 583 -4.33 -25.23 -8.93
CA GLU A 583 -5.54 -24.67 -8.29
C GLU A 583 -5.65 -23.15 -8.47
N THR A 584 -4.52 -22.43 -8.42
CA THR A 584 -4.49 -20.97 -8.54
C THR A 584 -4.80 -20.50 -9.96
N ILE A 585 -4.30 -21.22 -10.96
CA ILE A 585 -4.61 -20.97 -12.38
C ILE A 585 -6.09 -21.28 -12.63
N GLU A 586 -6.59 -22.43 -12.18
CA GLU A 586 -7.97 -22.88 -12.42
C GLU A 586 -9.02 -21.91 -11.86
N GLU A 587 -8.92 -21.52 -10.59
CA GLU A 587 -9.85 -20.57 -9.96
C GLU A 587 -9.78 -19.18 -10.64
N SER A 588 -8.57 -18.67 -10.90
CA SER A 588 -8.39 -17.34 -11.48
C SER A 588 -8.85 -17.29 -12.96
N LEU A 589 -8.59 -18.34 -13.76
CA LEU A 589 -9.14 -18.44 -15.11
C LEU A 589 -10.66 -18.60 -15.11
N THR A 590 -11.25 -19.22 -14.08
CA THR A 590 -12.72 -19.35 -13.96
C THR A 590 -13.37 -17.98 -13.75
N GLU A 591 -12.84 -17.15 -12.84
CA GLU A 591 -13.26 -15.75 -12.68
C GLU A 591 -13.08 -14.94 -13.98
N TYR A 592 -11.92 -15.07 -14.64
CA TYR A 592 -11.65 -14.33 -15.87
C TYR A 592 -12.43 -14.83 -17.10
N ARG A 593 -12.88 -16.10 -17.15
CA ARG A 593 -13.84 -16.59 -18.17
C ARG A 593 -15.20 -15.91 -18.01
N ALA A 594 -15.72 -15.79 -16.79
CA ALA A 594 -16.97 -15.08 -16.52
C ALA A 594 -16.88 -13.59 -16.93
N VAL A 595 -15.80 -12.92 -16.53
CA VAL A 595 -15.45 -11.55 -16.99
C VAL A 595 -15.43 -11.44 -18.51
N PHE A 596 -14.75 -12.36 -19.21
CA PHE A 596 -14.67 -12.33 -20.68
C PHE A 596 -16.04 -12.50 -21.35
N LEU A 597 -16.88 -13.41 -20.85
CA LEU A 597 -18.23 -13.63 -21.41
C LEU A 597 -19.15 -12.41 -21.18
N ARG A 598 -19.06 -11.75 -20.01
CA ARG A 598 -19.77 -10.50 -19.71
C ARG A 598 -19.28 -9.34 -20.59
N ALA A 599 -17.96 -9.21 -20.78
CA ALA A 599 -17.36 -8.22 -21.67
C ALA A 599 -17.72 -8.44 -23.15
N ARG A 600 -17.71 -9.69 -23.65
CA ARG A 600 -18.06 -10.04 -25.04
C ARG A 600 -19.53 -9.79 -25.33
N SER A 601 -20.44 -10.11 -24.41
CA SER A 601 -21.88 -9.83 -24.55
C SER A 601 -22.22 -8.33 -24.54
N HIS A 602 -21.40 -7.51 -23.88
CA HIS A 602 -21.59 -6.06 -23.76
C HIS A 602 -20.54 -5.23 -24.51
N ILE A 603 -19.87 -5.80 -25.52
CA ILE A 603 -18.76 -5.15 -26.22
C ILE A 603 -19.17 -3.82 -26.89
N ARG A 604 -20.43 -3.70 -27.30
CA ARG A 604 -21.02 -2.45 -27.81
C ARG A 604 -20.95 -1.30 -26.79
N THR A 605 -21.19 -1.57 -25.50
CA THR A 605 -21.09 -0.57 -24.42
C THR A 605 -19.66 -0.03 -24.28
N LEU A 606 -18.64 -0.86 -24.49
CA LEU A 606 -17.24 -0.44 -24.51
C LEU A 606 -16.93 0.43 -25.74
N ILE A 607 -17.36 -0.02 -26.94
CA ILE A 607 -17.21 0.73 -28.21
C ILE A 607 -17.92 2.09 -28.14
N GLU A 608 -19.16 2.13 -27.66
CA GLU A 608 -19.95 3.36 -27.52
C GLU A 608 -19.30 4.37 -26.58
N SER A 609 -18.68 3.90 -25.49
CA SER A 609 -18.01 4.76 -24.50
C SER A 609 -16.70 5.34 -25.03
N VAL A 610 -15.89 4.54 -25.73
CA VAL A 610 -14.72 5.04 -26.48
C VAL A 610 -15.13 6.03 -27.57
N GLY A 611 -16.17 5.70 -28.34
CA GLY A 611 -16.69 6.57 -29.41
C GLY A 611 -17.32 7.87 -28.90
N GLN A 612 -17.89 7.88 -27.68
CA GLN A 612 -18.34 9.12 -27.04
C GLN A 612 -17.16 10.03 -26.70
N ARG A 613 -16.06 9.50 -26.15
CA ARG A 613 -14.85 10.30 -25.85
C ARG A 613 -14.16 10.82 -27.12
N PHE A 614 -14.02 10.01 -28.18
CA PHE A 614 -13.47 10.49 -29.46
C PHE A 614 -14.34 11.54 -30.15
N ARG A 615 -15.68 11.36 -30.19
CA ARG A 615 -16.59 12.39 -30.75
C ARG A 615 -16.59 13.68 -29.92
N GLY A 616 -16.35 13.60 -28.61
CA GLY A 616 -16.24 14.77 -27.73
C GLY A 616 -15.10 15.72 -28.10
N GLU A 617 -13.94 15.21 -28.52
CA GLU A 617 -12.80 16.05 -28.95
C GLU A 617 -13.06 16.79 -30.27
N GLY A 618 -13.98 16.29 -31.12
CA GLY A 618 -14.36 16.94 -32.37
C GLY A 618 -15.32 18.13 -32.23
N GLY A 619 -15.90 18.36 -31.05
CA GLY A 619 -17.01 19.31 -30.84
C GLY A 619 -16.64 20.75 -30.47
N GLN A 620 -15.38 21.05 -30.10
CA GLN A 620 -14.97 22.37 -29.58
C GLN A 620 -13.97 23.10 -30.50
N ALA A 621 -14.27 23.16 -31.80
CA ALA A 621 -13.50 23.90 -32.79
C ALA A 621 -14.40 24.68 -33.77
N GLY A 622 -14.96 25.81 -33.31
CA GLY A 622 -15.71 26.77 -34.15
C GLY A 622 -17.19 26.90 -33.73
N GLY A 623 -17.54 28.01 -33.10
CA GLY A 623 -18.90 28.25 -32.61
C GLY A 623 -19.10 29.53 -31.80
N GLY A 624 -18.28 30.57 -32.02
CA GLY A 624 -18.35 31.84 -31.27
C GLY A 624 -19.50 32.75 -31.67
N GLY A 625 -20.74 32.26 -31.59
CA GLY A 625 -21.96 33.02 -31.91
C GLY A 625 -22.64 33.60 -30.68
N GLY A 626 -22.19 34.76 -30.21
CA GLY A 626 -22.86 35.49 -29.12
C GLY A 626 -24.04 36.32 -29.61
N GLY A 627 -25.19 36.28 -28.91
CA GLY A 627 -26.40 37.00 -29.30
C GLY A 627 -27.30 37.41 -28.12
N GLY A 628 -27.25 38.69 -27.76
CA GLY A 628 -28.21 39.39 -26.89
C GLY A 628 -28.17 39.09 -25.38
N SER A 629 -28.79 39.91 -24.52
CA SER A 629 -29.15 41.34 -24.67
C SER A 629 -29.67 41.94 -23.35
N GLY A 630 -29.43 43.25 -23.12
CA GLY A 630 -30.15 44.06 -22.13
C GLY A 630 -29.51 44.17 -20.73
N GLY A 631 -29.39 45.41 -20.23
CA GLY A 631 -28.79 45.70 -18.91
C GLY A 631 -28.27 47.14 -18.83
N SER A 632 -29.18 48.10 -18.58
CA SER A 632 -28.93 49.53 -18.85
C SER A 632 -28.48 50.36 -17.63
N GLY A 633 -27.57 51.32 -17.87
CA GLY A 633 -27.52 52.59 -17.14
C GLY A 633 -26.44 52.75 -16.05
N GLY A 634 -25.75 53.90 -16.06
CA GLY A 634 -24.79 54.30 -15.01
C GLY A 634 -23.56 55.02 -15.56
N GLY A 635 -23.69 56.29 -15.97
CA GLY A 635 -22.60 57.07 -16.56
C GLY A 635 -21.82 57.95 -15.58
N GLY A 636 -20.54 58.21 -15.87
CA GLY A 636 -19.69 59.18 -15.17
C GLY A 636 -18.35 59.35 -15.90
N GLY A 637 -18.06 60.56 -16.39
CA GLY A 637 -16.90 60.82 -17.27
C GLY A 637 -15.75 61.58 -16.59
N GLY A 638 -14.55 61.45 -17.17
CA GLY A 638 -13.33 62.20 -16.84
C GLY A 638 -12.29 62.04 -17.96
N ALA A 639 -11.54 63.08 -18.32
CA ALA A 639 -10.92 63.16 -19.64
C ALA A 639 -9.39 63.44 -19.67
N GLY A 640 -8.66 62.51 -20.28
CA GLY A 640 -7.34 62.70 -20.93
C GLY A 640 -6.14 63.14 -20.07
N PRO A 641 -4.97 63.41 -20.69
CA PRO A 641 -4.54 63.06 -22.05
C PRO A 641 -3.25 62.18 -22.08
N GLY A 642 -2.78 61.80 -23.28
CA GLY A 642 -1.44 61.23 -23.52
C GLY A 642 -0.36 62.31 -23.72
N PRO A 643 0.73 62.09 -24.50
CA PRO A 643 1.08 60.95 -25.38
C PRO A 643 2.43 60.32 -24.92
N SER A 644 3.38 59.76 -25.71
CA SER A 644 3.59 59.46 -27.15
C SER A 644 4.65 58.35 -27.34
N ALA A 645 4.61 57.62 -28.48
CA ALA A 645 5.75 57.20 -29.33
C ALA A 645 5.52 55.84 -30.05
N GLY A 646 5.91 55.78 -31.34
CA GLY A 646 6.20 54.57 -32.12
C GLY A 646 7.47 54.85 -32.95
N PRO A 647 7.69 54.26 -34.15
CA PRO A 647 6.98 53.15 -34.82
C PRO A 647 7.95 52.05 -35.34
N SER A 648 7.45 51.00 -36.04
CA SER A 648 8.08 50.42 -37.27
C SER A 648 7.35 49.20 -37.87
N ARG A 649 7.39 49.10 -39.20
CA ARG A 649 6.96 48.04 -40.15
C ARG A 649 7.78 48.29 -41.47
N PRO A 650 7.70 47.55 -42.61
CA PRO A 650 6.90 46.39 -43.05
C PRO A 650 7.87 45.27 -43.62
N PRO A 651 7.68 44.51 -44.75
CA PRO A 651 6.51 44.25 -45.63
C PRO A 651 6.29 42.79 -46.17
N GLN A 652 5.12 42.58 -46.83
CA GLN A 652 4.86 41.71 -48.02
C GLN A 652 5.01 40.16 -47.92
N SER A 653 4.33 39.31 -48.75
CA SER A 653 3.14 39.50 -49.62
C SER A 653 2.45 38.20 -50.09
N ARG A 654 1.10 38.25 -50.20
CA ARG A 654 0.15 37.62 -51.17
C ARG A 654 0.62 36.50 -52.14
N ASN A 655 -0.19 35.44 -52.30
CA ASN A 655 -1.24 35.30 -53.36
C ASN A 655 -2.14 34.05 -53.09
N ALA A 656 -3.48 34.14 -53.20
CA ALA A 656 -4.38 33.83 -54.35
C ALA A 656 -4.64 32.32 -54.55
N GLY A 657 -5.82 31.80 -54.96
CA GLY A 657 -7.19 32.29 -55.26
C GLY A 657 -8.10 31.03 -55.43
N GLY A 658 -9.43 31.01 -55.50
CA GLY A 658 -10.53 31.93 -55.83
C GLY A 658 -11.89 31.18 -55.72
N GLY A 659 -13.02 31.79 -56.15
CA GLY A 659 -14.39 31.18 -56.10
C GLY A 659 -14.83 30.51 -57.42
N PRO A 660 -16.13 30.50 -57.83
CA PRO A 660 -17.31 31.13 -57.19
C PRO A 660 -18.68 30.38 -57.28
N SER A 661 -19.73 30.93 -56.63
CA SER A 661 -21.19 30.79 -56.95
C SER A 661 -21.90 29.41 -56.81
N SER A 662 -23.25 29.28 -56.67
CA SER A 662 -24.36 30.27 -56.55
C SER A 662 -25.66 29.69 -55.93
N ARG A 663 -26.53 30.58 -55.41
CA ARG A 663 -28.03 30.56 -55.35
C ARG A 663 -28.83 29.36 -54.76
N ALA A 664 -29.33 29.59 -53.53
CA ALA A 664 -30.76 29.75 -53.14
C ALA A 664 -31.85 28.67 -53.36
N ARG A 665 -32.51 28.26 -52.26
CA ARG A 665 -33.94 28.60 -51.95
C ARG A 665 -34.37 28.25 -50.50
N GLN A 666 -35.44 28.92 -50.03
CA GLN A 666 -36.31 28.60 -48.86
C GLN A 666 -37.32 27.47 -49.23
N PRO A 667 -38.25 26.94 -48.38
CA PRO A 667 -38.78 27.41 -47.06
C PRO A 667 -38.92 26.26 -45.99
N SER A 668 -39.59 26.33 -44.82
CA SER A 668 -39.93 27.34 -43.77
C SER A 668 -40.63 26.65 -42.55
N GLU A 669 -40.96 27.41 -41.47
CA GLU A 669 -42.20 27.35 -40.62
C GLU A 669 -42.61 26.01 -39.89
N ASP A 670 -43.30 25.96 -38.71
CA ASP A 670 -43.88 26.97 -37.78
C ASP A 670 -44.22 26.39 -36.37
N ASP A 671 -44.58 27.27 -35.40
CA ASP A 671 -45.56 27.14 -34.27
C ASP A 671 -45.42 26.09 -33.11
N ASP A 672 -45.95 26.30 -31.87
CA ASP A 672 -46.35 27.51 -31.09
C ASP A 672 -46.51 27.19 -29.55
N ALA A 673 -46.66 28.27 -28.74
CA ALA A 673 -46.95 28.54 -27.31
C ALA A 673 -47.44 27.51 -26.23
N GLY A 674 -46.99 27.79 -24.99
CA GLY A 674 -47.83 27.98 -23.77
C GLY A 674 -48.19 26.79 -22.85
N ASP A 675 -48.56 26.98 -21.57
CA ASP A 675 -48.27 28.09 -20.60
C ASP A 675 -48.66 27.70 -19.13
N ASP A 676 -48.28 28.55 -18.15
CA ASP A 676 -48.82 28.80 -16.79
C ASP A 676 -48.80 27.81 -15.57
N ASP A 677 -48.35 28.37 -14.44
CA ASP A 677 -48.84 28.40 -13.03
C ASP A 677 -48.82 27.24 -11.97
N ASP A 678 -47.80 27.32 -11.08
CA ASP A 678 -47.80 27.86 -9.68
C ASP A 678 -48.29 27.11 -8.39
N LEU A 679 -47.73 27.56 -7.24
CA LEU A 679 -48.09 27.51 -5.79
C LEU A 679 -48.06 26.22 -4.90
N SER A 680 -46.97 26.13 -4.11
CA SER A 680 -46.93 26.37 -2.63
C SER A 680 -46.95 25.26 -1.52
N ASP A 681 -46.08 25.51 -0.53
CA ASP A 681 -46.12 25.25 0.95
C ASP A 681 -46.01 23.83 1.58
N ALA A 682 -45.77 23.78 2.92
CA ALA A 682 -45.10 22.67 3.64
C ALA A 682 -45.72 22.26 5.05
N PRO A 683 -44.98 22.04 6.17
CA PRO A 683 -44.76 20.68 6.71
C PRO A 683 -45.17 20.41 8.19
N ARG A 684 -45.11 19.15 8.68
CA ARG A 684 -45.19 18.79 10.14
C ARG A 684 -44.61 17.40 10.54
N ARG A 685 -44.65 17.07 11.85
CA ARG A 685 -43.80 16.10 12.60
C ARG A 685 -44.56 14.88 13.20
N PRO A 686 -43.88 13.78 13.66
CA PRO A 686 -44.49 12.53 14.18
C PRO A 686 -44.36 12.27 15.71
N PRO A 687 -45.04 11.24 16.29
CA PRO A 687 -44.96 10.88 17.73
C PRO A 687 -44.65 9.40 18.13
N VAL A 688 -43.76 9.25 19.13
CA VAL A 688 -43.77 8.43 20.40
C VAL A 688 -44.19 6.92 20.48
N ARG A 689 -43.58 6.25 21.48
CA ARG A 689 -43.44 4.81 21.91
C ARG A 689 -44.59 4.24 22.79
N PRO A 690 -44.68 2.89 22.99
CA PRO A 690 -44.47 2.29 24.35
C PRO A 690 -43.80 0.86 24.40
N PRO A 691 -43.53 0.23 25.58
CA PRO A 691 -42.55 -0.89 25.75
C PRO A 691 -42.98 -2.08 26.71
N ILE A 692 -42.03 -2.64 27.51
CA ILE A 692 -42.09 -3.73 28.54
C ILE A 692 -42.20 -5.16 27.90
N THR A 693 -41.79 -6.34 28.42
CA THR A 693 -41.48 -6.93 29.77
C THR A 693 -40.24 -7.87 29.80
N SER A 694 -39.91 -8.51 30.96
CA SER A 694 -38.93 -9.64 31.12
C SER A 694 -39.08 -10.36 32.48
N SER A 695 -38.40 -11.50 32.71
CA SER A 695 -38.32 -12.24 34.00
C SER A 695 -36.95 -12.95 34.17
N GLY A 696 -36.59 -13.40 35.39
CA GLY A 696 -35.25 -13.95 35.71
C GLY A 696 -35.19 -14.79 36.99
N GLY A 697 -33.98 -15.08 37.52
CA GLY A 697 -33.81 -15.86 38.76
C GLY A 697 -32.38 -15.98 39.33
N ASP A 698 -32.32 -15.89 40.67
CA ASP A 698 -31.29 -16.26 41.66
C ASP A 698 -29.83 -15.75 41.57
N GLY A 699 -29.19 -15.62 42.75
CA GLY A 699 -27.99 -14.79 42.99
C GLY A 699 -26.79 -15.51 43.59
N SER A 700 -26.17 -16.43 42.84
CA SER A 700 -24.83 -16.95 43.18
C SER A 700 -23.70 -16.14 42.52
N ALA A 701 -22.47 -16.24 43.04
CA ALA A 701 -21.30 -15.68 42.38
C ALA A 701 -21.00 -16.49 41.10
N PRO A 702 -20.91 -15.88 39.91
CA PRO A 702 -20.88 -16.62 38.65
C PRO A 702 -19.58 -17.42 38.48
N GLU A 703 -19.69 -18.60 37.87
CA GLU A 703 -18.54 -19.44 37.54
C GLU A 703 -17.76 -18.90 36.34
N CYS A 704 -16.43 -18.94 36.41
CA CYS A 704 -15.57 -18.66 35.27
C CYS A 704 -15.47 -19.89 34.35
N ARG A 705 -15.16 -19.67 33.08
CA ARG A 705 -15.04 -20.70 32.01
C ARG A 705 -13.99 -21.81 32.25
N CYS A 706 -13.32 -21.87 33.39
CA CYS A 706 -12.49 -22.99 33.81
C CYS A 706 -12.98 -23.74 35.06
N GLY A 707 -14.23 -23.50 35.51
CA GLY A 707 -14.88 -24.22 36.60
C GLY A 707 -14.52 -23.73 38.01
N ASP A 708 -13.78 -22.63 38.13
CA ASP A 708 -13.53 -21.95 39.41
C ASP A 708 -14.48 -20.74 39.56
N GLY A 709 -14.90 -20.46 40.79
CA GLY A 709 -15.71 -19.27 41.09
C GLY A 709 -15.00 -17.95 40.73
N ALA A 710 -15.76 -16.99 40.19
CA ALA A 710 -15.26 -15.65 39.92
C ALA A 710 -15.12 -14.82 41.21
N VAL A 711 -14.20 -13.85 41.17
CA VAL A 711 -13.97 -12.89 42.25
C VAL A 711 -14.40 -11.48 41.84
N GLN A 712 -15.10 -10.79 42.72
CA GLN A 712 -15.53 -9.41 42.52
C GLN A 712 -14.35 -8.44 42.72
N LYS A 713 -14.19 -7.47 41.84
CA LYS A 713 -13.18 -6.39 41.91
C LYS A 713 -13.81 -5.06 41.51
N THR A 714 -13.19 -3.96 41.93
CA THR A 714 -13.67 -2.59 41.65
C THR A 714 -12.68 -1.88 40.73
N VAL A 715 -13.18 -1.10 39.76
CA VAL A 715 -12.34 -0.33 38.84
C VAL A 715 -11.65 0.83 39.58
N ALA A 716 -10.41 0.61 40.00
CA ALA A 716 -9.59 1.64 40.65
C ALA A 716 -9.03 2.71 39.69
N LYS A 717 -8.98 2.42 38.39
CA LYS A 717 -8.39 3.29 37.36
C LYS A 717 -9.34 4.43 36.98
N ASP A 718 -8.81 5.64 36.89
CA ASP A 718 -9.53 6.82 36.40
C ASP A 718 -10.07 6.67 34.97
N GLY A 719 -11.32 7.12 34.80
CA GLY A 719 -12.15 6.97 33.61
C GLY A 719 -13.64 6.86 33.98
N PRO A 720 -14.56 6.83 33.01
CA PRO A 720 -16.01 6.88 33.23
C PRO A 720 -16.62 5.66 33.96
N ASN A 721 -15.82 4.61 34.22
CA ASN A 721 -16.23 3.42 34.98
C ASN A 721 -15.53 3.30 36.34
N LYS A 722 -14.77 4.31 36.81
CA LYS A 722 -14.09 4.27 38.12
C LYS A 722 -15.11 4.04 39.23
N GLY A 723 -14.82 3.12 40.15
CA GLY A 723 -15.73 2.74 41.24
C GLY A 723 -16.79 1.69 40.88
N ARG A 724 -17.02 1.36 39.59
CA ARG A 724 -17.91 0.26 39.21
C ARG A 724 -17.31 -1.09 39.59
N ARG A 725 -18.17 -2.05 39.96
CA ARG A 725 -17.81 -3.41 40.37
C ARG A 725 -17.94 -4.39 39.20
N PHE A 726 -17.06 -5.38 39.12
CA PHE A 726 -17.04 -6.41 38.07
C PHE A 726 -16.60 -7.76 38.64
N TRP A 727 -17.11 -8.85 38.08
CA TRP A 727 -16.62 -10.21 38.30
C TRP A 727 -15.45 -10.50 37.36
N CYS A 728 -14.46 -11.25 37.81
CA CYS A 728 -13.42 -11.80 36.93
C CYS A 728 -12.91 -13.15 37.43
N CYS A 729 -12.20 -13.89 36.58
CA CYS A 729 -11.51 -15.12 36.98
C CYS A 729 -10.62 -14.91 38.23
N SER A 730 -10.66 -15.89 39.14
CA SER A 730 -9.87 -15.94 40.38
C SER A 730 -8.37 -16.16 40.14
N LYS A 731 -8.01 -16.96 39.13
CA LYS A 731 -6.62 -17.23 38.71
C LYS A 731 -5.98 -15.98 38.08
N GLY A 732 -4.73 -15.69 38.45
CA GLY A 732 -3.98 -14.54 37.96
C GLY A 732 -3.62 -14.64 36.46
N GLN A 733 -3.30 -13.51 35.82
CA GLN A 733 -2.96 -13.48 34.39
C GLN A 733 -1.77 -14.37 34.01
N ASN A 734 -0.87 -14.67 34.96
CA ASN A 734 0.28 -15.56 34.75
C ASN A 734 -0.02 -17.03 35.11
N GLU A 735 -1.24 -17.36 35.53
CA GLU A 735 -1.65 -18.65 36.12
C GLU A 735 -2.75 -19.34 35.28
N GLY A 736 -2.87 -19.00 33.99
CA GLY A 736 -3.88 -19.58 33.10
C GLY A 736 -5.31 -19.05 33.31
N SER A 737 -5.46 -17.78 33.71
CA SER A 737 -6.75 -17.11 33.86
C SER A 737 -7.68 -17.31 32.66
N CYS A 738 -8.92 -17.74 32.88
CA CYS A 738 -9.88 -18.08 31.81
C CYS A 738 -10.39 -16.86 31.00
N GLY A 739 -9.91 -15.65 31.29
CA GLY A 739 -10.34 -14.40 30.64
C GLY A 739 -11.77 -13.95 30.99
N TYR A 740 -12.49 -14.66 31.85
CA TYR A 740 -13.84 -14.28 32.28
C TYR A 740 -13.84 -12.91 32.96
N PHE A 741 -14.77 -12.08 32.52
CA PHE A 741 -15.06 -10.74 32.99
C PHE A 741 -16.55 -10.49 32.78
N ASP A 742 -17.24 -9.95 33.78
CA ASP A 742 -18.60 -9.45 33.65
C ASP A 742 -18.85 -8.26 34.60
N TRP A 743 -19.79 -7.38 34.28
CA TRP A 743 -20.14 -6.28 35.19
C TRP A 743 -21.08 -6.76 36.29
N VAL A 744 -20.88 -6.27 37.51
CA VAL A 744 -21.86 -6.45 38.57
C VAL A 744 -23.04 -5.53 38.26
N VAL A 745 -24.25 -6.09 38.23
CA VAL A 745 -25.49 -5.33 38.12
C VAL A 745 -25.85 -4.87 39.54
N ASP A 746 -25.80 -3.56 39.80
CA ASP A 746 -26.09 -3.02 41.11
C ASP A 746 -27.61 -2.91 41.31
N GLY A 747 -28.18 -3.81 42.12
CA GLY A 747 -29.59 -3.84 42.52
C GLY A 747 -29.74 -4.08 44.02
N GLU A 748 -30.49 -3.18 44.66
CA GLU A 748 -31.06 -3.23 46.02
C GLU A 748 -30.16 -3.35 47.27
N ALA A 749 -29.99 -2.17 47.90
CA ALA A 749 -30.14 -1.91 49.35
C ALA A 749 -29.02 -2.26 50.37
N GLU A 750 -29.04 -1.51 51.49
CA GLU A 750 -28.08 -1.53 52.59
C GLU A 750 -28.67 -2.17 53.87
N ALA A 751 -27.87 -2.91 54.64
CA ALA A 751 -28.22 -3.26 56.04
C ALA A 751 -26.98 -3.55 56.94
N THR A 752 -26.67 -2.60 57.81
CA THR A 752 -26.23 -2.75 59.23
C THR A 752 -25.22 -3.85 59.69
N THR A 753 -24.06 -3.37 60.14
CA THR A 753 -23.33 -3.74 61.39
C THR A 753 -22.45 -5.02 61.57
N ARG A 754 -21.38 -4.79 62.36
CA ARG A 754 -20.24 -5.63 62.84
C ARG A 754 -20.62 -6.67 63.92
N PRO A 755 -19.70 -7.56 64.42
CA PRO A 755 -18.63 -8.35 63.75
C PRO A 755 -18.34 -9.78 64.34
N ALA A 756 -17.45 -10.54 63.64
CA ALA A 756 -16.42 -11.47 64.15
C ALA A 756 -16.74 -12.81 64.88
N ARG A 757 -16.19 -13.93 64.34
CA ARG A 757 -15.36 -14.98 65.01
C ARG A 757 -14.97 -16.10 64.00
N THR A 758 -13.69 -16.30 63.66
CA THR A 758 -12.66 -17.21 64.23
C THR A 758 -12.92 -18.74 64.15
N SER A 759 -12.08 -19.43 63.35
CA SER A 759 -11.52 -20.78 63.58
C SER A 759 -12.45 -22.01 63.55
N ALA A 760 -12.00 -23.25 63.32
CA ALA A 760 -10.82 -23.80 62.59
C ALA A 760 -10.94 -25.34 62.53
N ASN A 761 -10.12 -26.00 61.68
CA ASN A 761 -9.84 -27.45 61.66
C ASN A 761 -11.04 -28.35 61.20
N THR A 762 -10.85 -29.61 60.79
CA THR A 762 -9.65 -30.48 60.89
C THR A 762 -9.48 -31.37 59.63
N ALA A 763 -8.23 -31.71 59.31
CA ALA A 763 -7.85 -32.84 58.44
C ALA A 763 -7.70 -34.13 59.33
N PRO A 764 -7.06 -35.26 58.92
CA PRO A 764 -6.53 -35.67 57.61
C PRO A 764 -6.85 -37.13 57.20
N THR A 765 -6.42 -37.57 56.01
CA THR A 765 -5.59 -38.81 55.77
C THR A 765 -5.16 -38.97 54.30
N ARG A 766 -4.23 -39.90 54.02
CA ARG A 766 -3.45 -40.17 52.77
C ARG A 766 -2.78 -41.57 52.92
N PRO A 767 -2.19 -42.31 51.91
CA PRO A 767 -2.06 -42.20 50.43
C PRO A 767 -3.02 -43.19 49.68
N SER A 768 -2.77 -44.04 48.66
CA SER A 768 -1.60 -44.54 47.86
C SER A 768 -2.12 -45.39 46.66
N THR A 769 -1.42 -45.75 45.55
CA THR A 769 -0.19 -45.30 44.82
C THR A 769 -0.09 -46.03 43.46
N SER A 770 0.43 -45.37 42.39
CA SER A 770 0.86 -45.97 41.08
C SER A 770 -0.24 -46.71 40.25
N THR A 771 -0.11 -47.07 38.96
CA THR A 771 1.06 -47.18 38.05
C THR A 771 0.71 -46.98 36.54
N ALA A 772 1.76 -46.78 35.75
CA ALA A 772 1.93 -46.58 34.30
C ALA A 772 1.23 -47.49 33.25
N SER A 773 1.12 -46.93 32.02
CA SER A 773 1.51 -47.52 30.70
C SER A 773 0.57 -48.31 29.75
N SER A 774 0.61 -47.88 28.47
CA SER A 774 0.76 -48.67 27.21
C SER A 774 -0.40 -49.38 26.46
N SER A 775 -0.97 -48.65 25.48
CA SER A 775 -1.01 -48.95 24.01
C SER A 775 -1.37 -50.34 23.41
N ARG A 776 -2.39 -50.37 22.52
CA ARG A 776 -2.50 -50.99 21.15
C ARG A 776 -4.00 -51.00 20.68
N THR A 777 -4.41 -50.48 19.51
CA THR A 777 -4.52 -51.10 18.15
C THR A 777 -5.20 -52.50 18.15
N VAL A 778 -6.25 -52.83 17.35
CA VAL A 778 -6.56 -52.52 15.93
C VAL A 778 -8.08 -52.61 15.55
N ASN A 779 -8.44 -51.96 14.42
CA ASN A 779 -9.44 -52.27 13.37
C ASN A 779 -10.84 -52.90 13.63
N ALA A 780 -11.89 -52.08 13.42
CA ALA A 780 -13.03 -52.22 12.48
C ALA A 780 -13.84 -53.53 12.28
N ALA A 781 -15.19 -53.45 12.47
CA ALA A 781 -16.21 -54.09 11.60
C ALA A 781 -17.64 -53.48 11.74
N SER A 782 -18.25 -53.19 10.59
CA SER A 782 -19.66 -53.06 10.15
C SER A 782 -20.89 -53.13 11.10
N GLY A 783 -21.70 -52.05 11.09
CA GLY A 783 -23.19 -52.06 11.09
C GLY A 783 -23.95 -52.30 12.41
N PRO A 784 -25.30 -52.14 12.45
CA PRO A 784 -26.23 -51.76 11.37
C PRO A 784 -26.79 -50.31 11.52
N SER A 785 -27.71 -49.93 10.63
CA SER A 785 -28.32 -48.58 10.56
C SER A 785 -29.62 -48.42 11.37
N ARG A 786 -29.89 -47.18 11.80
CA ARG A 786 -31.26 -46.66 11.99
C ARG A 786 -31.30 -45.18 11.60
N SER A 787 -32.38 -44.78 10.95
CA SER A 787 -32.52 -43.45 10.35
C SER A 787 -32.95 -42.39 11.37
N GLY A 788 -32.34 -41.21 11.28
CA GLY A 788 -32.76 -39.99 11.97
C GLY A 788 -32.35 -38.80 11.11
N SER A 789 -33.32 -38.08 10.54
CA SER A 789 -33.03 -36.93 9.68
C SER A 789 -32.62 -35.71 10.51
N SER A 790 -31.53 -35.06 10.13
CA SER A 790 -31.24 -33.69 10.56
C SER A 790 -30.47 -32.97 9.45
N ASN A 791 -31.03 -31.89 8.93
CA ASN A 791 -30.44 -31.10 7.83
C ASN A 791 -29.36 -30.15 8.38
N ALA A 792 -28.28 -30.75 8.90
CA ALA A 792 -27.24 -30.06 9.67
C ALA A 792 -26.28 -29.30 8.75
N LYS A 793 -26.47 -27.97 8.63
CA LYS A 793 -25.61 -27.08 7.82
C LYS A 793 -24.14 -27.22 8.19
N ARG A 794 -23.27 -27.21 7.18
CA ARG A 794 -21.82 -27.39 7.31
C ARG A 794 -21.07 -26.17 6.80
N CYS A 795 -20.02 -25.79 7.51
CA CYS A 795 -19.10 -24.72 7.10
C CYS A 795 -17.97 -25.22 6.21
N ASP A 796 -17.23 -24.30 5.58
CA ASP A 796 -16.06 -24.54 4.70
C ASP A 796 -14.99 -25.47 5.33
N CYS A 797 -14.93 -25.56 6.66
CA CYS A 797 -14.07 -26.51 7.38
C CYS A 797 -14.62 -27.96 7.46
N ASN A 798 -15.71 -28.27 6.75
CA ASN A 798 -16.50 -29.50 6.83
C ASN A 798 -16.93 -29.90 8.27
N LEU A 799 -17.11 -28.90 9.14
CA LEU A 799 -17.69 -29.06 10.47
C LEU A 799 -19.16 -28.63 10.43
N ILE A 800 -19.99 -29.26 11.26
CA ILE A 800 -21.36 -28.79 11.51
C ILE A 800 -21.27 -27.37 12.08
N ALA A 801 -22.00 -26.44 11.47
CA ALA A 801 -22.11 -25.08 11.94
C ALA A 801 -23.10 -25.03 13.12
N PRO A 802 -22.72 -24.52 14.31
CA PRO A 802 -23.70 -24.19 15.34
C PRO A 802 -24.60 -23.03 14.89
N LEU A 803 -25.90 -23.17 15.18
CA LEU A 803 -26.85 -22.06 15.12
C LEU A 803 -26.60 -21.09 16.27
N ARG A 804 -26.66 -19.79 16.01
CA ARG A 804 -26.45 -18.70 16.97
C ARG A 804 -27.50 -17.60 16.78
N THR A 805 -27.73 -16.80 17.82
CA THR A 805 -28.68 -15.68 17.80
C THR A 805 -27.94 -14.36 18.06
N VAL A 806 -28.31 -13.29 17.36
CA VAL A 806 -27.71 -11.96 17.55
C VAL A 806 -28.14 -11.35 18.89
N SER A 807 -27.21 -11.31 19.85
CA SER A 807 -27.43 -10.70 21.17
C SER A 807 -27.07 -9.21 21.26
N LYS A 808 -26.36 -8.66 20.27
CA LYS A 808 -26.02 -7.23 20.20
C LYS A 808 -27.24 -6.40 19.80
N ALA A 809 -27.51 -5.32 20.52
CA ALA A 809 -28.58 -4.39 20.20
C ALA A 809 -28.38 -3.72 18.82
N GLY A 810 -29.45 -3.69 18.02
CA GLY A 810 -29.47 -3.21 16.64
C GLY A 810 -30.60 -3.88 15.84
N ALA A 811 -30.76 -3.51 14.56
CA ALA A 811 -31.88 -3.97 13.73
C ALA A 811 -32.00 -5.50 13.55
N ASN A 812 -30.90 -6.25 13.71
CA ASN A 812 -30.87 -7.70 13.62
C ASN A 812 -30.91 -8.42 14.99
N GLN A 813 -31.12 -7.71 16.10
CA GLN A 813 -31.16 -8.34 17.43
C GLN A 813 -32.28 -9.40 17.48
N GLY A 814 -31.92 -10.63 17.86
CA GLY A 814 -32.84 -11.77 17.87
C GLY A 814 -32.88 -12.61 16.58
N ARG A 815 -32.34 -12.15 15.43
CA ARG A 815 -32.20 -12.99 14.23
C ARG A 815 -31.19 -14.12 14.46
N GLN A 816 -31.41 -15.26 13.81
CA GLN A 816 -30.58 -16.45 13.95
C GLN A 816 -29.71 -16.69 12.70
N PHE A 817 -28.51 -17.22 12.91
CA PHE A 817 -27.52 -17.46 11.86
C PHE A 817 -26.66 -18.69 12.15
N TRP A 818 -26.22 -19.37 11.11
CA TRP A 818 -25.22 -20.44 11.15
C TRP A 818 -23.82 -19.82 11.08
N SER A 819 -22.84 -20.41 11.79
CA SER A 819 -21.44 -19.94 11.71
C SER A 819 -20.43 -21.04 12.02
N CYS A 820 -19.18 -20.89 11.59
CA CYS A 820 -18.14 -21.90 11.86
C CYS A 820 -17.84 -22.06 13.37
N ALA A 821 -17.70 -23.32 13.82
CA ALA A 821 -17.36 -23.66 15.21
C ALA A 821 -15.91 -23.33 15.66
N LYS A 822 -15.00 -22.96 14.73
CA LYS A 822 -13.59 -22.67 15.04
C LYS A 822 -13.37 -21.20 15.41
N GLU A 823 -13.26 -20.90 16.70
CA GLU A 823 -13.07 -19.51 17.17
C GLU A 823 -11.61 -19.03 17.26
N ASN A 824 -10.61 -19.91 17.08
CA ASN A 824 -9.19 -19.58 17.24
C ASN A 824 -8.72 -18.50 16.24
N ALA A 825 -7.88 -17.56 16.70
CA ALA A 825 -7.62 -16.30 16.02
C ALA A 825 -6.66 -16.39 14.81
N SER A 826 -5.93 -17.49 14.65
CA SER A 826 -4.90 -17.65 13.60
C SER A 826 -5.43 -18.25 12.29
N VAL A 827 -6.53 -19.02 12.31
CA VAL A 827 -7.16 -19.60 11.11
C VAL A 827 -8.68 -19.62 11.29
N ARG A 828 -9.38 -18.62 10.75
CA ARG A 828 -10.85 -18.53 10.75
C ARG A 828 -11.45 -18.82 9.38
N CYS A 829 -12.19 -19.92 9.30
CA CYS A 829 -13.24 -20.13 8.30
C CYS A 829 -14.31 -19.04 8.49
N ARG A 830 -14.84 -18.50 7.37
CA ARG A 830 -15.71 -17.31 7.37
C ARG A 830 -17.19 -17.62 7.15
N PHE A 831 -17.53 -18.88 6.93
CA PHE A 831 -18.92 -19.36 6.84
C PHE A 831 -19.85 -18.67 7.84
N PHE A 832 -20.83 -17.96 7.29
CA PHE A 832 -21.90 -17.24 7.96
C PHE A 832 -23.10 -17.26 7.01
N GLU A 833 -24.29 -17.54 7.52
CA GLU A 833 -25.53 -17.62 6.72
C GLU A 833 -26.73 -17.39 7.66
N TRP A 834 -27.72 -16.58 7.26
CA TRP A 834 -28.91 -16.39 8.10
C TRP A 834 -29.89 -17.57 7.99
N THR A 835 -30.78 -17.75 8.96
CA THR A 835 -31.81 -18.82 8.90
C THR A 835 -32.99 -18.52 7.98
N ASP A 836 -33.21 -17.23 7.68
CA ASP A 836 -34.29 -16.71 6.83
C ASP A 836 -33.87 -16.56 5.36
N GLU A 837 -32.63 -16.95 5.02
CA GLU A 837 -32.13 -17.07 3.65
C GLU A 837 -32.28 -18.52 3.15
N GLN A 838 -33.34 -18.78 2.39
CA GLN A 838 -33.48 -19.98 1.56
C GLN A 838 -33.89 -19.55 0.15
N GLN A 839 -33.32 -20.22 -0.86
CA GLN A 839 -33.56 -19.95 -2.28
C GLN A 839 -34.72 -20.83 -2.78
N ASP A 840 -35.48 -20.34 -3.75
CA ASP A 840 -36.53 -21.12 -4.41
C ASP A 840 -35.94 -22.38 -5.09
N GLU A 841 -36.47 -23.56 -4.74
CA GLU A 841 -36.02 -24.82 -5.35
C GLU A 841 -36.55 -24.94 -6.78
N VAL A 842 -35.66 -24.76 -7.76
CA VAL A 842 -35.94 -25.09 -9.17
C VAL A 842 -35.85 -26.60 -9.35
N VAL A 843 -36.99 -27.24 -9.62
CA VAL A 843 -37.07 -28.66 -10.00
C VAL A 843 -36.77 -28.83 -11.48
N ASP A 844 -35.56 -29.27 -11.81
CA ASP A 844 -35.23 -29.82 -13.14
C ASP A 844 -35.84 -31.22 -13.28
N ASP A 845 -36.77 -31.38 -14.22
CA ASP A 845 -37.34 -32.68 -14.61
C ASP A 845 -37.18 -32.82 -16.14
N PHE A 846 -36.50 -33.89 -16.59
CA PHE A 846 -35.90 -33.93 -17.92
C PHE A 846 -35.94 -35.34 -18.57
N ASP A 847 -36.98 -35.60 -19.36
CA ASP A 847 -37.10 -36.75 -20.29
C ASP A 847 -37.92 -36.29 -21.53
N PRO A 848 -37.88 -36.93 -22.72
CA PRO A 848 -37.63 -36.14 -23.93
C PRO A 848 -38.83 -35.93 -24.87
N THR A 849 -38.57 -35.04 -25.84
CA THR A 849 -39.35 -34.74 -27.05
C THR A 849 -39.73 -35.96 -27.92
N PRO A 850 -40.61 -35.89 -28.96
CA PRO A 850 -41.34 -34.71 -29.50
C PRO A 850 -42.83 -34.92 -29.89
N ALA A 851 -43.59 -33.83 -30.08
CA ALA A 851 -44.80 -33.82 -30.93
C ALA A 851 -45.07 -32.43 -31.56
N ARG A 852 -45.89 -32.37 -32.64
CA ARG A 852 -46.19 -31.17 -33.46
C ARG A 852 -47.71 -30.97 -33.67
N ARG A 853 -48.12 -29.71 -33.94
CA ARG A 853 -49.38 -29.21 -34.60
C ARG A 853 -50.68 -29.10 -33.78
N GLY A 854 -51.52 -28.11 -34.18
CA GLY A 854 -52.94 -27.93 -33.82
C GLY A 854 -53.17 -27.14 -32.51
N ALA A 855 -53.58 -25.87 -32.43
CA ALA A 855 -54.22 -24.88 -33.32
C ALA A 855 -55.77 -24.85 -33.35
N ARG A 856 -56.35 -23.83 -32.66
CA ARG A 856 -57.74 -23.32 -32.72
C ARG A 856 -58.84 -24.27 -32.20
N ASP A 857 -60.01 -23.85 -31.72
CA ASP A 857 -60.60 -22.57 -31.22
C ASP A 857 -61.88 -22.99 -30.42
N THR A 858 -62.60 -22.23 -29.57
CA THR A 858 -62.68 -20.80 -29.12
C THR A 858 -63.24 -20.83 -27.67
N GLY A 859 -63.31 -19.78 -26.83
CA GLY A 859 -62.91 -18.37 -26.96
C GLY A 859 -64.05 -17.40 -26.56
N GLY A 860 -64.09 -16.93 -25.29
CA GLY A 860 -65.08 -15.94 -24.80
C GLY A 860 -64.77 -15.38 -23.39
N GLY A 861 -65.09 -14.10 -23.15
CA GLY A 861 -64.94 -13.42 -21.84
C GLY A 861 -64.03 -12.19 -21.86
N SER A 862 -64.57 -11.02 -22.21
CA SER A 862 -63.81 -9.76 -22.35
C SER A 862 -63.91 -8.83 -21.13
N VAL A 863 -62.77 -8.44 -20.54
CA VAL A 863 -62.59 -7.15 -19.84
C VAL A 863 -61.22 -6.59 -20.21
N ALA A 864 -61.15 -5.33 -20.64
CA ALA A 864 -59.92 -4.75 -21.20
C ALA A 864 -59.10 -3.98 -20.15
N THR A 865 -57.82 -4.33 -20.03
CA THR A 865 -56.81 -3.57 -19.25
C THR A 865 -55.92 -2.74 -20.17
N ALA A 866 -55.71 -1.45 -19.88
CA ALA A 866 -54.82 -0.61 -20.67
C ALA A 866 -54.06 0.47 -19.85
N LYS A 867 -52.75 0.24 -19.70
CA LYS A 867 -51.64 1.23 -19.69
C LYS A 867 -51.71 2.43 -18.73
N ARG A 868 -50.73 2.50 -17.81
CA ARG A 868 -50.09 3.75 -17.40
C ARG A 868 -48.60 3.75 -17.79
N ARG A 869 -48.00 4.95 -17.87
CA ARG A 869 -46.65 5.22 -18.42
C ARG A 869 -45.53 4.97 -17.40
N ALA A 870 -44.30 4.85 -17.90
CA ALA A 870 -43.08 4.84 -17.10
C ALA A 870 -42.67 6.25 -16.63
N PRO A 871 -41.96 6.37 -15.48
CA PRO A 871 -41.22 7.57 -15.07
C PRO A 871 -39.83 7.66 -15.75
N PRO A 872 -39.12 8.81 -15.67
CA PRO A 872 -37.88 9.05 -16.42
C PRO A 872 -36.63 8.41 -15.80
N ALA A 873 -35.55 8.32 -16.61
CA ALA A 873 -34.26 7.77 -16.20
C ALA A 873 -33.52 8.68 -15.20
N GLY A 874 -32.99 8.11 -14.12
CA GLY A 874 -32.31 8.92 -13.08
C GLY A 874 -31.60 8.17 -11.94
N ALA A 875 -31.41 6.86 -12.01
CA ALA A 875 -30.64 6.10 -11.00
C ALA A 875 -29.86 4.95 -11.65
N ARG A 876 -28.59 4.79 -11.25
CA ARG A 876 -27.81 3.57 -11.52
C ARG A 876 -27.77 2.74 -10.24
N GLU A 877 -28.49 1.62 -10.22
CA GLU A 877 -28.26 0.57 -9.22
C GLU A 877 -27.25 -0.42 -9.81
N GLY A 878 -26.17 -0.66 -9.08
CA GLY A 878 -25.02 -1.48 -9.47
C GLY A 878 -23.96 -1.40 -8.36
N PHE A 879 -23.40 -2.55 -7.97
CA PHE A 879 -22.65 -2.67 -6.70
C PHE A 879 -21.20 -2.16 -6.81
N ASP A 880 -20.98 -0.88 -6.47
CA ASP A 880 -19.66 -0.22 -6.49
C ASP A 880 -19.17 0.15 -5.07
N VAL A 881 -19.08 -0.85 -4.17
CA VAL A 881 -18.93 -0.66 -2.72
C VAL A 881 -17.48 -0.62 -2.20
N CYS A 882 -17.23 0.34 -1.31
CA CYS A 882 -15.99 0.51 -0.58
C CYS A 882 -15.76 -0.63 0.42
N PHE A 883 -14.70 -1.43 0.23
CA PHE A 883 -14.39 -2.58 1.10
C PHE A 883 -14.08 -2.24 2.57
N ARG A 884 -13.97 -0.96 2.95
CA ARG A 884 -13.77 -0.53 4.35
C ARG A 884 -15.05 -0.30 5.15
N CYS A 885 -16.18 -0.01 4.49
CA CYS A 885 -17.45 0.34 5.15
C CYS A 885 -18.70 -0.26 4.49
N GLY A 886 -18.60 -0.81 3.27
CA GLY A 886 -19.72 -1.34 2.50
C GLY A 886 -20.53 -0.30 1.72
N GLU A 887 -20.20 0.98 1.81
CA GLU A 887 -20.93 2.07 1.11
C GLU A 887 -20.35 2.32 -0.29
N SER A 888 -21.18 2.72 -1.25
CA SER A 888 -20.76 2.94 -2.64
C SER A 888 -20.11 4.29 -2.91
N GLY A 889 -19.66 4.50 -4.15
CA GLY A 889 -19.26 5.81 -4.69
C GLY A 889 -17.89 6.33 -4.24
N HIS A 890 -17.13 5.58 -3.44
CA HIS A 890 -15.80 6.00 -3.02
C HIS A 890 -14.80 4.86 -2.86
N TRP A 891 -13.53 5.19 -3.05
CA TRP A 891 -12.42 4.28 -2.79
C TRP A 891 -12.22 4.06 -1.30
N SER A 892 -11.85 2.85 -0.90
CA SER A 892 -11.36 2.57 0.46
C SER A 892 -10.07 3.32 0.81
N ALA A 893 -9.45 3.97 -0.17
CA ALA A 893 -8.41 4.96 0.04
C ALA A 893 -8.90 6.21 0.81
N ASP A 894 -10.15 6.62 0.55
CA ASP A 894 -10.74 7.91 0.95
C ASP A 894 -11.91 7.74 1.93
N CYS A 895 -12.17 6.49 2.36
CA CYS A 895 -13.21 6.15 3.31
C CYS A 895 -13.05 6.89 4.64
N THR A 896 -14.13 7.58 5.03
CA THR A 896 -14.26 8.38 6.26
C THR A 896 -14.76 7.55 7.45
N ASN A 897 -15.42 6.42 7.19
CA ASN A 897 -15.88 5.48 8.20
C ASN A 897 -14.71 4.60 8.70
N ASP A 898 -14.12 4.98 9.84
CA ASP A 898 -12.95 4.34 10.43
C ASP A 898 -13.35 3.23 11.42
N ASP A 899 -13.76 2.08 10.89
CA ASP A 899 -14.19 0.94 11.71
C ASP A 899 -12.99 0.36 12.51
N GLY A 900 -13.14 0.35 13.84
CA GLY A 900 -12.06 0.71 14.75
C GLY A 900 -10.95 -0.32 15.01
N GLY A 901 -9.96 -0.43 14.11
CA GLY A 901 -8.65 -1.08 14.35
C GLY A 901 -7.71 -0.28 15.28
N GLY A 902 -8.22 0.22 16.41
CA GLY A 902 -7.67 1.36 17.16
C GLY A 902 -6.26 1.19 17.75
N GLY A 903 -5.29 1.94 17.19
CA GLY A 903 -3.92 2.06 17.73
C GLY A 903 -3.85 2.86 19.04
N GLY A 904 -3.98 2.18 20.18
CA GLY A 904 -4.02 2.80 21.51
C GLY A 904 -2.73 3.51 21.94
N ARG A 905 -2.70 4.85 21.84
CA ARG A 905 -1.64 5.70 22.44
C ARG A 905 -1.64 5.56 23.96
N ARG A 906 -0.56 5.02 24.56
CA ARG A 906 -0.26 5.21 25.99
C ARG A 906 0.81 6.28 26.16
N ALA A 907 0.40 7.46 26.61
CA ALA A 907 1.32 8.41 27.23
C ALA A 907 1.64 7.91 28.65
N ALA A 908 2.91 7.91 29.04
CA ALA A 908 3.34 7.53 30.38
C ALA A 908 3.39 8.76 31.29
N SER A 909 2.38 8.95 32.14
CA SER A 909 2.47 9.85 33.28
C SER A 909 3.26 9.17 34.41
N SER A 910 4.36 9.80 34.83
CA SER A 910 5.16 9.36 35.98
C SER A 910 5.09 10.41 37.09
N THR A 911 4.14 10.24 38.00
CA THR A 911 4.14 10.96 39.29
C THR A 911 5.12 10.30 40.25
N SER A 912 5.87 11.11 40.99
CA SER A 912 6.88 10.68 41.95
C SER A 912 6.41 10.87 43.40
N ARG A 913 7.23 10.37 44.36
CA ARG A 913 7.05 10.24 45.83
C ARG A 913 6.58 8.83 46.27
N GLY A 914 7.22 8.18 47.25
CA GLY A 914 8.54 8.46 47.82
C GLY A 914 8.89 7.74 49.13
N ARG A 915 10.20 7.58 49.38
CA ARG A 915 10.91 7.33 50.67
C ARG A 915 10.54 6.09 51.53
N GLY A 916 11.53 5.22 51.72
CA GLY A 916 11.68 4.31 52.87
C GLY A 916 12.48 3.03 52.54
N GLY A 917 13.50 2.59 53.28
CA GLY A 917 14.25 3.29 54.35
C GLY A 917 15.07 2.38 55.28
N LYS A 918 16.40 2.31 55.08
CA LYS A 918 17.47 1.75 55.96
C LYS A 918 17.64 0.22 56.09
N THR A 919 18.93 -0.17 56.13
CA THR A 919 19.53 -1.35 56.82
C THR A 919 19.17 -2.77 56.35
N ALA A 920 20.00 -3.81 56.51
CA ALA A 920 21.22 -3.95 57.33
C ALA A 920 22.41 -4.67 56.62
N GLN A 921 23.47 -4.92 57.40
CA GLN A 921 24.80 -5.42 57.01
C GLN A 921 24.83 -6.91 56.63
N GLY A 922 25.83 -7.31 55.83
CA GLY A 922 26.28 -8.70 55.70
C GLY A 922 27.76 -8.76 55.30
N ARG A 923 28.61 -9.39 56.13
CA ARG A 923 30.08 -9.49 55.90
C ARG A 923 30.45 -10.87 55.34
N GLY A 924 31.36 -10.90 54.36
CA GLY A 924 32.08 -12.11 53.93
C GLY A 924 33.51 -11.77 53.51
N ARG A 925 34.51 -12.55 53.93
CA ARG A 925 35.95 -12.34 53.65
C ARG A 925 36.64 -13.66 53.29
N GLY A 926 37.42 -13.65 52.21
CA GLY A 926 38.51 -14.59 51.89
C GLY A 926 39.16 -14.12 50.59
N ARG A 927 40.41 -13.62 50.50
CA ARG A 927 41.77 -14.05 50.94
C ARG A 927 42.42 -15.13 50.04
N GLY A 928 43.55 -14.74 49.44
CA GLY A 928 44.45 -15.57 48.61
C GLY A 928 44.55 -15.02 47.17
N GLY A 929 45.73 -14.83 46.55
CA GLY A 929 47.11 -14.85 47.08
C GLY A 929 48.17 -14.91 45.95
N GLY A 930 49.19 -14.03 45.98
CA GLY A 930 50.25 -13.90 44.94
C GLY A 930 50.18 -12.52 44.24
N ARG A 931 51.21 -11.66 44.09
CA ARG A 931 52.69 -11.75 43.87
C ARG A 931 53.09 -12.36 42.51
N ALA A 932 53.99 -11.77 41.72
CA ALA A 932 54.74 -10.48 41.85
C ALA A 932 55.34 -10.02 40.49
N ALA A 933 55.99 -8.83 40.49
CA ALA A 933 57.04 -8.32 39.58
C ALA A 933 56.79 -8.34 38.05
N SER A 934 56.79 -7.25 37.26
CA SER A 934 57.57 -5.98 37.19
C SER A 934 58.86 -6.03 36.35
N THR A 935 58.86 -5.32 35.22
CA THR A 935 60.01 -4.57 34.68
C THR A 935 59.51 -3.41 33.79
N SER A 936 60.31 -2.35 33.65
CA SER A 936 59.97 -1.15 32.87
C SER A 936 61.23 -0.35 32.54
N LYS A 937 61.30 0.23 31.32
CA LYS A 937 61.72 1.62 31.00
C LYS A 937 62.25 1.82 29.56
N ARG A 938 61.87 2.97 28.97
CA ARG A 938 62.66 3.87 28.07
C ARG A 938 63.22 3.28 26.75
N LYS A 939 63.26 4.01 25.63
CA LYS A 939 63.83 5.37 25.46
C LYS A 939 63.08 6.25 24.43
N THR A 940 63.47 7.52 24.40
CA THR A 940 62.94 8.64 23.60
C THR A 940 64.03 9.27 22.72
N THR A 941 63.75 9.57 21.45
CA THR A 941 64.46 10.52 20.54
C THR A 941 63.71 10.56 19.19
N SER A 942 63.69 11.62 18.36
CA SER A 942 63.81 13.08 18.53
C SER A 942 63.75 13.78 17.16
N SER A 943 63.07 14.93 17.03
CA SER A 943 63.16 15.91 15.91
C SER A 943 62.80 15.37 14.49
N THR A 944 62.57 16.16 13.42
CA THR A 944 62.86 17.59 13.12
C THR A 944 61.77 18.22 12.22
N SER A 945 61.75 19.55 12.09
CA SER A 945 60.77 20.36 11.34
C SER A 945 61.17 20.73 9.89
N GLY A 946 60.19 20.94 9.01
CA GLY A 946 60.34 21.68 7.73
C GLY A 946 59.12 21.52 6.81
N ARG A 947 58.14 22.44 6.77
CA ARG A 947 58.09 23.69 5.95
C ARG A 947 58.54 23.51 4.49
N GLY A 948 57.58 23.58 3.54
CA GLY A 948 57.85 23.72 2.11
C GLY A 948 56.56 23.84 1.29
N ALA A 949 56.18 25.06 0.87
CA ALA A 949 54.96 25.30 0.08
C ALA A 949 55.28 26.04 -1.22
N LYS A 950 54.70 25.60 -2.36
CA LYS A 950 54.41 26.47 -3.53
C LYS A 950 53.57 25.83 -4.64
N ARG A 951 52.51 26.57 -5.02
CA ARG A 951 52.05 26.89 -6.40
C ARG A 951 51.60 25.79 -7.40
N ARG A 952 50.28 25.87 -7.68
CA ARG A 952 49.64 26.27 -8.97
C ARG A 952 49.84 25.46 -10.27
N LYS A 953 48.69 25.30 -10.95
CA LYS A 953 48.45 25.27 -12.41
C LYS A 953 49.06 24.10 -13.21
N SER A 954 48.18 23.15 -13.52
CA SER A 954 47.51 23.15 -14.84
C SER A 954 46.03 22.87 -14.61
#